data_AF-A0A1Q3EFV2-F1
#
_entry.id   AF-A0A1Q3EFV2-F1
#
_cell.length_a   1.000
_cell.length_b   1.000
_cell.length_c   1.000
_cell.angle_alpha   90.00
_cell.angle_beta   90.00
_cell.angle_gamma   90.00
#
_symmetry.space_group_name_H-M   'P 1'
#
loop_
_entity.id
_entity.type
_entity.pdbx_description
1 polymer ?
#
loop_
_entity_poly.entity_id
_entity_poly.type
_entity_poly.pdbx_seq_one_letter_code
_entity_poly.pdbx_strand_id
1 'polypeptide(L)'
;MIGSSSNISKIQAGGGRITLSSHGRKVWISELSATYPLKLLSPQLSDNGVAIVYALTYGGGLVGGDCIELSVNVESDAKLLLLSQGSTKVFKNRLYQRLASVQNSAHASLNSESPATLQKMDFTISSNGGLFLLPDPVTCFRSASYNQIQTFHASKDASLVVLDWVTSGRKSLGEDWVLSRYYSVNEVIIAEKRVAKDVMLLENNESDSRLNRALAESLAPFSCYATLILRGPMVEETIAQIAARYECISVMQRKAPEELLCCQRYSSLQFQFTLDAWWLVPLVFRKPVTAEDQKLDEISLSERNVDGLYRPDVNTDSVNEKKLMRRIDLHVIPWLALLYFLNFMDRGNIGNAKLYGMTTNINHPISDTQYLIALTVYFFPYALLEPASNVILRRLKPSLWLSSLIFCWGVVMVCHGFIQSYGGLVAVRVLLGVTEAGMYPGIVFYISSWYKRAEMGSKIAFFFSSATLSGAFSGLLSVAIHNMDGVGGLAGWRWIFILEGLVTIVVALLSFWVIQDYPENAKFLSEKERVFVIRRLEDDVRLSAAGEQYRKKYVWQSVKDWKTWVAMGIYMGFDGPLYAFSLFLPTIINKLGFTATKANLLTIPPYAWGCVTTVAVGILGDRIGTRYYMSAAGYIILIASRSPGLSYFAVFLAASAIYPSIPNNVAWVAGNVEGAYKRSVTLGMAIGWGNINGAVTSNIYRSTDSPWYTMGHGIVLAYIGIGLICVTIMRVGLHRENARRDRGERDEVIDGVDNKNAHVKNGHYMHDVN
;
A
#
# COMPACT_ATOMS: atom_id res chain seq x y z
N MET A 1 -10.16 -20.11 66.48
CA MET A 1 -10.71 -20.86 65.34
C MET A 1 -11.12 -19.86 64.28
N ILE A 2 -10.69 -20.04 63.02
CA ILE A 2 -11.17 -19.26 61.87
C ILE A 2 -11.56 -20.28 60.81
N GLY A 3 -12.76 -20.14 60.24
CA GLY A 3 -13.43 -21.20 59.49
C GLY A 3 -13.01 -21.33 58.03
N SER A 4 -13.04 -22.58 57.54
CA SER A 4 -13.41 -22.98 56.17
C SER A 4 -13.00 -22.07 55.01
N SER A 5 -11.85 -22.40 54.42
CA SER A 5 -11.61 -22.42 52.97
C SER A 5 -12.75 -21.93 52.05
N SER A 6 -12.60 -20.73 51.49
CA SER A 6 -13.26 -20.38 50.22
C SER A 6 -12.54 -21.11 49.08
N ASN A 7 -13.21 -22.09 48.47
CA ASN A 7 -12.69 -22.78 47.29
C ASN A 7 -12.69 -21.83 46.09
N ILE A 8 -11.56 -21.19 45.79
CA ILE A 8 -11.35 -20.51 44.51
C ILE A 8 -11.38 -21.60 43.43
N SER A 9 -12.53 -21.74 42.77
CA SER A 9 -12.75 -22.72 41.71
C SER A 9 -11.73 -22.51 40.59
N LYS A 10 -10.85 -23.48 40.34
CA LYS A 10 -9.89 -23.40 39.23
C LYS A 10 -10.66 -23.24 37.91
N ILE A 11 -10.45 -22.10 37.27
CA ILE A 11 -11.00 -21.81 35.95
C ILE A 11 -10.30 -22.73 34.94
N GLN A 12 -11.08 -23.42 34.11
CA GLN A 12 -10.56 -24.34 33.09
C GLN A 12 -9.86 -23.56 31.96
N ALA A 13 -9.12 -24.26 31.10
CA ALA A 13 -8.48 -23.64 29.92
C ALA A 13 -9.53 -23.02 28.98
N GLY A 14 -9.35 -21.75 28.59
CA GLY A 14 -10.32 -20.96 27.83
C GLY A 14 -11.45 -20.34 28.67
N GLY A 15 -11.53 -20.69 29.95
CA GLY A 15 -12.50 -20.11 30.86
C GLY A 15 -12.17 -18.66 31.24
N GLY A 16 -13.19 -17.84 31.46
CA GLY A 16 -13.06 -16.51 32.05
C GLY A 16 -14.32 -16.03 32.76
N ARG A 17 -14.16 -15.06 33.65
CA ARG A 17 -15.27 -14.40 34.36
C ARG A 17 -15.08 -12.89 34.42
N ILE A 18 -16.20 -12.19 34.31
CA ILE A 18 -16.34 -10.75 34.57
C ILE A 18 -17.48 -10.60 35.56
N THR A 19 -17.23 -10.01 36.74
CA THR A 19 -18.29 -9.55 37.64
C THR A 19 -18.13 -8.05 37.87
N LEU A 20 -19.20 -7.28 37.64
CA LEU A 20 -19.27 -5.85 37.96
C LEU A 20 -20.17 -5.61 39.15
N SER A 21 -19.71 -4.81 40.11
CA SER A 21 -20.51 -4.29 41.22
C SER A 21 -20.62 -2.76 41.15
N SER A 22 -21.71 -2.21 41.70
CA SER A 22 -21.93 -0.76 41.80
C SER A 22 -21.82 -0.30 43.26
N HIS A 23 -21.15 0.82 43.49
CA HIS A 23 -21.10 1.45 44.81
C HIS A 23 -21.20 2.98 44.68
N GLY A 24 -22.34 3.53 45.09
CA GLY A 24 -22.66 4.96 44.92
C GLY A 24 -22.84 5.32 43.45
N ARG A 25 -21.93 6.15 42.90
CA ARG A 25 -21.90 6.50 41.47
C ARG A 25 -20.76 5.83 40.70
N LYS A 26 -20.04 4.88 41.31
CA LYS A 26 -18.89 4.20 40.71
C LYS A 26 -19.16 2.72 40.52
N VAL A 27 -18.83 2.23 39.32
CA VAL A 27 -18.82 0.81 38.99
C VAL A 27 -17.41 0.28 39.16
N TRP A 28 -17.29 -0.91 39.71
CA TRP A 28 -16.04 -1.60 40.01
C TRP A 28 -16.08 -3.01 39.42
N ILE A 29 -14.93 -3.53 39.00
CA ILE A 29 -14.84 -4.92 38.54
C ILE A 29 -14.47 -5.78 39.75
N SER A 30 -15.44 -6.52 40.30
CA SER A 30 -15.28 -7.36 41.50
C SER A 30 -14.64 -8.72 41.18
N GLU A 31 -14.79 -9.23 39.95
CA GLU A 31 -13.98 -10.32 39.41
C GLU A 31 -13.59 -10.02 37.96
N LEU A 32 -12.28 -10.13 37.65
CA LEU A 32 -11.78 -10.16 36.28
C LEU A 32 -10.75 -11.29 36.15
N SER A 33 -11.15 -12.41 35.56
CA SER A 33 -10.34 -13.63 35.51
C SER A 33 -10.44 -14.29 34.13
N ALA A 34 -9.33 -14.84 33.62
CA ALA A 34 -9.26 -15.47 32.30
C ALA A 34 -8.10 -16.44 32.20
N THR A 35 -8.22 -17.46 31.35
CA THR A 35 -7.14 -18.41 31.03
C THR A 35 -7.00 -18.59 29.52
N TYR A 36 -5.79 -18.93 29.08
CA TYR A 36 -5.47 -19.22 27.68
C TYR A 36 -6.45 -20.25 27.07
N PRO A 37 -7.00 -20.03 25.85
CA PRO A 37 -6.62 -18.99 24.88
C PRO A 37 -7.28 -17.61 25.05
N LEU A 38 -8.18 -17.42 26.02
CA LEU A 38 -8.80 -16.12 26.33
C LEU A 38 -7.83 -15.22 27.12
N LYS A 39 -7.89 -13.91 26.87
CA LYS A 39 -7.40 -12.87 27.77
C LYS A 39 -8.47 -11.79 27.90
N LEU A 40 -8.59 -11.19 29.08
CA LEU A 40 -9.41 -10.01 29.35
C LEU A 40 -8.51 -8.85 29.78
N LEU A 41 -8.87 -7.62 29.42
CA LEU A 41 -8.19 -6.38 29.83
C LEU A 41 -9.23 -5.30 30.16
N SER A 42 -9.01 -4.54 31.23
CA SER A 42 -9.79 -3.34 31.55
C SER A 42 -8.83 -2.14 31.60
N PRO A 43 -9.05 -1.06 30.84
CA PRO A 43 -8.46 0.23 31.19
C PRO A 43 -9.02 0.70 32.53
N GLN A 44 -8.30 1.62 33.20
CA GLN A 44 -8.91 2.47 34.23
C GLN A 44 -9.49 3.69 33.54
N LEU A 45 -10.73 4.04 33.86
CA LEU A 45 -11.43 5.19 33.28
C LEU A 45 -11.76 6.20 34.39
N SER A 46 -11.75 7.47 34.02
CA SER A 46 -12.02 8.60 34.91
C SER A 46 -13.52 8.91 35.08
N ASP A 47 -14.38 8.33 34.24
CA ASP A 47 -15.83 8.63 34.23
C ASP A 47 -16.65 7.73 35.17
N ASN A 48 -17.73 8.27 35.72
CA ASN A 48 -18.46 7.70 36.85
C ASN A 48 -19.67 6.88 36.40
N GLY A 49 -19.44 5.58 36.16
CA GLY A 49 -20.52 4.60 36.13
C GLY A 49 -20.48 3.55 35.02
N VAL A 50 -19.39 3.44 34.25
CA VAL A 50 -19.22 2.42 33.19
C VAL A 50 -17.86 1.75 33.35
N ALA A 51 -17.82 0.41 33.27
CA ALA A 51 -16.59 -0.35 33.08
C ALA A 51 -16.45 -0.77 31.61
N ILE A 52 -15.24 -0.63 31.05
CA ILE A 52 -14.90 -1.18 29.72
C ILE A 52 -14.04 -2.42 29.94
N VAL A 53 -14.36 -3.52 29.26
CA VAL A 53 -13.50 -4.69 29.16
C VAL A 53 -13.27 -5.03 27.70
N TYR A 54 -12.03 -5.36 27.35
CA TYR A 54 -11.65 -5.92 26.06
C TYR A 54 -11.45 -7.43 26.22
N ALA A 55 -12.08 -8.21 25.35
CA ALA A 55 -11.79 -9.63 25.15
C ALA A 55 -10.77 -9.82 24.03
N LEU A 56 -9.79 -10.71 24.26
CA LEU A 56 -8.66 -10.94 23.35
C LEU A 56 -8.34 -12.44 23.24
N THR A 57 -7.68 -12.80 22.15
CA THR A 57 -7.19 -14.17 21.90
C THR A 57 -5.69 -14.15 21.61
N TYR A 58 -4.93 -15.03 22.27
CA TYR A 58 -3.47 -15.05 22.16
C TYR A 58 -3.01 -15.40 20.74
N GLY A 59 -2.05 -14.65 20.21
CA GLY A 59 -1.55 -14.83 18.84
C GLY A 59 -2.45 -14.21 17.75
N GLY A 60 -3.48 -13.45 18.12
CA GLY A 60 -4.33 -12.71 17.19
C GLY A 60 -5.42 -13.54 16.52
N GLY A 61 -5.86 -14.63 17.14
CA GLY A 61 -7.01 -15.43 16.71
C GLY A 61 -7.07 -16.82 17.35
N LEU A 62 -8.21 -17.49 17.16
CA LEU A 62 -8.47 -18.87 17.58
C LEU A 62 -8.03 -19.87 16.50
N VAL A 63 -7.63 -21.09 16.89
CA VAL A 63 -7.42 -22.21 15.97
C VAL A 63 -8.48 -23.29 16.14
N GLY A 64 -8.64 -24.16 15.14
CA GLY A 64 -9.52 -25.33 15.22
C GLY A 64 -9.27 -26.17 16.47
N GLY A 65 -10.32 -26.39 17.27
CA GLY A 65 -10.26 -27.11 18.54
C GLY A 65 -9.92 -26.28 19.79
N ASP A 66 -9.67 -24.98 19.66
CA ASP A 66 -9.68 -24.07 20.83
C ASP A 66 -11.12 -23.95 21.39
N CYS A 67 -11.26 -23.88 22.71
CA CYS A 67 -12.53 -23.67 23.41
C CYS A 67 -12.43 -22.40 24.27
N ILE A 68 -13.51 -21.61 24.36
CA ILE A 68 -13.66 -20.47 25.28
C ILE A 68 -15.02 -20.55 25.98
N GLU A 69 -15.03 -20.30 27.30
CA GLU A 69 -16.23 -20.20 28.13
C GLU A 69 -16.15 -18.93 28.99
N LEU A 70 -16.93 -17.90 28.65
CA LEU A 70 -16.93 -16.61 29.36
C LEU A 70 -18.24 -16.40 30.12
N SER A 71 -18.19 -16.31 31.45
CA SER A 71 -19.33 -15.91 32.27
C SER A 71 -19.25 -14.43 32.64
N VAL A 72 -20.35 -13.69 32.48
CA VAL A 72 -20.40 -12.25 32.74
C VAL A 72 -21.59 -11.94 33.64
N ASN A 73 -21.35 -11.28 34.78
CA ASN A 73 -22.39 -10.84 35.69
C ASN A 73 -22.30 -9.32 35.90
N VAL A 74 -23.40 -8.62 35.61
CA VAL A 74 -23.56 -7.18 35.83
C VAL A 74 -24.58 -6.99 36.96
N GLU A 75 -24.10 -6.59 38.13
CA GLU A 75 -24.95 -6.27 39.29
C GLU A 75 -25.78 -4.99 39.06
N SER A 76 -26.68 -4.67 40.00
CA SER A 76 -27.64 -3.58 39.82
C SER A 76 -26.95 -2.22 39.63
N ASP A 77 -27.55 -1.40 38.76
CA ASP A 77 -27.08 -0.06 38.37
C ASP A 77 -25.67 -0.02 37.72
N ALA A 78 -25.00 -1.16 37.52
CA ALA A 78 -23.70 -1.26 36.88
C ALA A 78 -23.81 -1.34 35.34
N LYS A 79 -22.77 -0.87 34.63
CA LYS A 79 -22.75 -0.83 33.15
C LYS A 79 -21.44 -1.41 32.63
N LEU A 80 -21.53 -2.40 31.74
CA LEU A 80 -20.41 -3.02 31.04
C LEU A 80 -20.42 -2.65 29.55
N LEU A 81 -19.29 -2.17 29.04
CA LEU A 81 -18.99 -2.14 27.60
C LEU A 81 -17.93 -3.23 27.32
N LEU A 82 -18.35 -4.32 26.68
CA LEU A 82 -17.50 -5.46 26.32
C LEU A 82 -17.13 -5.37 24.82
N LEU A 83 -15.85 -5.13 24.57
CA LEU A 83 -15.25 -4.92 23.25
C LEU A 83 -14.29 -6.08 22.91
N SER A 84 -13.72 -6.05 21.71
CA SER A 84 -12.49 -6.77 21.38
C SER A 84 -11.38 -5.80 20.99
N GLN A 85 -10.13 -6.27 20.97
CA GLN A 85 -8.97 -5.47 20.51
C GLN A 85 -8.80 -5.47 18.98
N GLY A 86 -9.75 -6.03 18.24
CA GLY A 86 -9.65 -6.35 16.81
C GLY A 86 -10.32 -7.67 16.47
N SER A 87 -10.68 -7.83 15.19
CA SER A 87 -11.40 -8.98 14.63
C SER A 87 -10.96 -10.35 15.16
N THR A 88 -11.89 -11.15 15.70
CA THR A 88 -11.65 -12.53 16.13
C THR A 88 -11.42 -13.42 14.90
N LYS A 89 -10.16 -13.56 14.50
CA LYS A 89 -9.77 -14.42 13.37
C LYS A 89 -9.84 -15.88 13.80
N VAL A 90 -10.46 -16.73 12.98
CA VAL A 90 -10.50 -18.18 13.22
C VAL A 90 -9.73 -18.91 12.13
N PHE A 91 -8.66 -19.60 12.54
CA PHE A 91 -7.75 -20.34 11.67
C PHE A 91 -8.15 -21.81 11.58
N LYS A 92 -7.90 -22.42 10.41
CA LYS A 92 -8.08 -23.87 10.22
C LYS A 92 -7.26 -24.71 11.20
N ASN A 93 -7.75 -25.92 11.46
CA ASN A 93 -7.08 -26.95 12.25
C ASN A 93 -5.64 -27.26 11.76
N ARG A 94 -4.75 -27.66 12.68
CA ARG A 94 -3.45 -28.28 12.42
C ARG A 94 -3.37 -29.57 13.23
N LEU A 95 -2.78 -30.63 12.66
CA LEU A 95 -2.79 -32.02 13.16
C LEU A 95 -2.03 -32.29 14.48
N TYR A 96 -1.91 -31.33 15.39
CA TYR A 96 -1.26 -31.48 16.70
C TYR A 96 -2.13 -30.90 17.81
N GLN A 97 -2.45 -31.73 18.82
CA GLN A 97 -3.27 -31.35 19.97
C GLN A 97 -2.61 -30.26 20.82
N ARG A 98 -3.43 -29.35 21.34
CA ARG A 98 -3.02 -28.30 22.31
C ARG A 98 -3.55 -28.65 23.70
N LEU A 99 -2.96 -28.08 24.74
CA LEU A 99 -3.38 -28.29 26.14
C LEU A 99 -4.88 -27.99 26.37
N ALA A 100 -5.46 -27.02 25.65
CA ALA A 100 -6.89 -26.71 25.73
C ALA A 100 -7.82 -27.81 25.17
N SER A 101 -7.34 -28.68 24.26
CA SER A 101 -8.16 -29.73 23.64
C SER A 101 -8.15 -31.06 24.41
N VAL A 102 -7.71 -31.07 25.67
CA VAL A 102 -7.44 -32.32 26.42
C VAL A 102 -8.59 -32.76 27.33
N GLN A 103 -9.42 -31.85 27.85
CA GLN A 103 -10.29 -32.17 29.01
C GLN A 103 -11.75 -32.52 28.67
N ASN A 104 -12.31 -32.08 27.53
CA ASN A 104 -13.70 -32.41 27.14
C ASN A 104 -13.82 -33.72 26.32
N SER A 105 -12.74 -34.48 26.19
CA SER A 105 -12.61 -35.65 25.29
C SER A 105 -13.25 -36.95 25.84
N ALA A 106 -14.32 -36.86 26.62
CA ALA A 106 -15.00 -38.02 27.23
C ALA A 106 -15.99 -38.72 26.27
N HIS A 107 -16.45 -38.06 25.21
CA HIS A 107 -17.49 -38.57 24.29
C HIS A 107 -17.17 -38.41 22.80
N ALA A 108 -15.94 -38.05 22.43
CA ALA A 108 -15.52 -37.97 21.03
C ALA A 108 -15.27 -39.38 20.43
N SER A 109 -16.31 -39.97 19.85
CA SER A 109 -16.22 -41.23 19.10
C SER A 109 -15.27 -41.12 17.91
N LEU A 110 -14.55 -42.20 17.60
CA LEU A 110 -13.44 -42.28 16.63
C LEU A 110 -13.80 -42.09 15.13
N ASN A 111 -14.95 -41.48 14.82
CA ASN A 111 -15.42 -41.18 13.46
C ASN A 111 -16.01 -39.77 13.38
N SER A 112 -15.88 -39.15 12.20
CA SER A 112 -16.33 -37.81 11.78
C SER A 112 -15.50 -36.58 12.20
N GLU A 113 -15.17 -35.78 11.18
CA GLU A 113 -14.81 -34.35 11.14
C GLU A 113 -13.65 -33.79 12.01
N SER A 114 -13.22 -32.56 11.68
CA SER A 114 -12.25 -31.80 12.49
C SER A 114 -12.94 -31.15 13.68
N PRO A 115 -12.32 -31.13 14.88
CA PRO A 115 -12.89 -30.46 16.05
C PRO A 115 -13.11 -28.97 15.74
N ALA A 116 -14.37 -28.54 15.88
CA ALA A 116 -14.75 -27.14 15.73
C ALA A 116 -14.19 -26.30 16.88
N THR A 117 -13.80 -25.06 16.58
CA THR A 117 -13.56 -24.05 17.61
C THR A 117 -14.89 -23.70 18.27
N LEU A 118 -14.93 -23.64 19.60
CA LEU A 118 -16.14 -23.33 20.37
C LEU A 118 -15.94 -22.06 21.20
N GLN A 119 -16.91 -21.14 21.17
CA GLN A 119 -16.96 -19.99 22.06
C GLN A 119 -18.36 -19.87 22.69
N LYS A 120 -18.46 -20.17 23.98
CA LYS A 120 -19.67 -19.97 24.79
C LYS A 120 -19.53 -18.71 25.64
N MET A 121 -20.58 -17.90 25.69
CA MET A 121 -20.70 -16.76 26.58
C MET A 121 -22.05 -16.80 27.29
N ASP A 122 -22.05 -16.65 28.62
CA ASP A 122 -23.29 -16.54 29.41
C ASP A 122 -23.27 -15.24 30.20
N PHE A 123 -24.26 -14.39 29.95
CA PHE A 123 -24.40 -13.05 30.51
C PHE A 123 -25.61 -12.96 31.45
N THR A 124 -25.41 -12.34 32.61
CA THR A 124 -26.46 -12.03 33.59
C THR A 124 -26.46 -10.52 33.84
N ILE A 125 -27.62 -9.86 33.71
CA ILE A 125 -27.79 -8.42 33.90
C ILE A 125 -28.92 -8.12 34.90
N SER A 126 -28.56 -7.50 36.02
CA SER A 126 -29.43 -7.22 37.16
C SER A 126 -30.35 -6.00 36.93
N SER A 127 -31.03 -5.50 37.98
CA SER A 127 -31.94 -4.35 37.87
C SER A 127 -31.19 -3.08 37.46
N ASN A 128 -31.73 -2.30 36.53
CA ASN A 128 -31.10 -1.10 35.95
C ASN A 128 -29.71 -1.33 35.30
N GLY A 129 -29.22 -2.57 35.22
CA GLY A 129 -27.91 -2.88 34.66
C GLY A 129 -27.83 -2.65 33.16
N GLY A 130 -26.67 -2.27 32.65
CA GLY A 130 -26.41 -2.07 31.22
C GLY A 130 -25.34 -3.02 30.69
N LEU A 131 -25.63 -3.75 29.60
CA LEU A 131 -24.62 -4.50 28.84
C LEU A 131 -24.56 -4.00 27.41
N PHE A 132 -23.36 -3.62 26.98
CA PHE A 132 -23.04 -3.22 25.62
C PHE A 132 -21.95 -4.16 25.08
N LEU A 133 -22.36 -5.24 24.41
CA LEU A 133 -21.48 -6.17 23.72
C LEU A 133 -21.27 -5.69 22.28
N LEU A 134 -20.12 -5.08 22.02
CA LEU A 134 -19.75 -4.46 20.74
C LEU A 134 -18.36 -4.95 20.28
N PRO A 135 -18.21 -6.24 19.93
CA PRO A 135 -16.96 -6.78 19.38
C PRO A 135 -16.72 -6.33 17.93
N ASP A 136 -15.49 -6.48 17.47
CA ASP A 136 -15.10 -6.55 16.07
C ASP A 136 -15.65 -7.83 15.41
N PRO A 137 -15.77 -7.89 14.08
CA PRO A 137 -16.35 -9.07 13.43
C PRO A 137 -15.47 -10.31 13.57
N VAL A 138 -16.11 -11.46 13.71
CA VAL A 138 -15.47 -12.76 13.55
C VAL A 138 -14.99 -12.91 12.11
N THR A 139 -13.79 -13.45 11.90
CA THR A 139 -13.18 -13.60 10.56
C THR A 139 -12.70 -15.03 10.38
N CYS A 140 -13.59 -15.90 9.92
CA CYS A 140 -13.24 -17.29 9.60
C CYS A 140 -12.41 -17.37 8.32
N PHE A 141 -11.23 -18.00 8.40
CA PHE A 141 -10.36 -18.23 7.24
C PHE A 141 -10.69 -19.54 6.53
N ARG A 142 -10.02 -19.81 5.40
CA ARG A 142 -10.26 -21.01 4.59
C ARG A 142 -10.21 -22.29 5.41
N SER A 143 -11.29 -23.08 5.37
CA SER A 143 -11.46 -24.34 6.12
C SER A 143 -11.44 -24.20 7.65
N ALA A 144 -11.84 -23.04 8.20
CA ALA A 144 -12.16 -22.91 9.61
C ALA A 144 -13.58 -23.46 9.92
N SER A 145 -13.76 -23.98 11.14
CA SER A 145 -15.04 -24.44 11.69
C SER A 145 -15.22 -23.79 13.07
N TYR A 146 -16.25 -22.96 13.23
CA TYR A 146 -16.48 -22.14 14.41
C TYR A 146 -17.95 -22.22 14.87
N ASN A 147 -18.15 -22.48 16.16
CA ASN A 147 -19.44 -22.49 16.82
C ASN A 147 -19.44 -21.44 17.95
N GLN A 148 -20.42 -20.54 17.94
CA GLN A 148 -20.65 -19.52 18.95
C GLN A 148 -22.01 -19.69 19.61
N ILE A 149 -22.08 -19.53 20.93
CA ILE A 149 -23.32 -19.56 21.70
C ILE A 149 -23.26 -18.43 22.72
N GLN A 150 -24.19 -17.48 22.64
CA GLN A 150 -24.31 -16.36 23.58
C GLN A 150 -25.69 -16.40 24.26
N THR A 151 -25.72 -16.51 25.58
CA THR A 151 -26.93 -16.55 26.41
C THR A 151 -27.04 -15.26 27.22
N PHE A 152 -28.17 -14.55 27.16
CA PHE A 152 -28.39 -13.29 27.87
C PHE A 152 -29.59 -13.38 28.81
N HIS A 153 -29.33 -13.51 30.11
CA HIS A 153 -30.34 -13.43 31.18
C HIS A 153 -30.39 -11.99 31.71
N ALA A 154 -31.52 -11.29 31.57
CA ALA A 154 -31.64 -9.91 32.02
C ALA A 154 -32.93 -9.61 32.81
N SER A 155 -32.84 -8.64 33.72
CA SER A 155 -33.98 -8.11 34.47
C SER A 155 -34.98 -7.37 33.56
N LYS A 156 -36.19 -7.08 34.08
CA LYS A 156 -37.19 -6.32 33.32
C LYS A 156 -36.74 -4.91 32.96
N ASP A 157 -35.83 -4.32 33.72
CA ASP A 157 -35.46 -2.90 33.58
C ASP A 157 -34.00 -2.71 33.10
N ALA A 158 -33.28 -3.82 32.90
CA ALA A 158 -31.95 -3.85 32.30
C ALA A 158 -31.93 -3.36 30.83
N SER A 159 -30.83 -2.73 30.43
CA SER A 159 -30.54 -2.36 29.05
C SER A 159 -29.49 -3.28 28.42
N LEU A 160 -29.71 -3.65 27.16
CA LEU A 160 -28.91 -4.62 26.42
C LEU A 160 -28.67 -4.14 24.99
N VAL A 161 -27.41 -4.14 24.58
CA VAL A 161 -26.95 -3.96 23.21
C VAL A 161 -26.02 -5.14 22.88
N VAL A 162 -26.34 -5.88 21.81
CA VAL A 162 -25.55 -7.01 21.34
C VAL A 162 -25.35 -6.89 19.84
N LEU A 163 -24.10 -6.76 19.41
CA LEU A 163 -23.68 -6.89 18.02
C LEU A 163 -22.95 -8.23 17.83
N ASP A 164 -23.55 -9.16 17.10
CA ASP A 164 -22.89 -10.37 16.62
C ASP A 164 -22.71 -10.28 15.10
N TRP A 165 -21.50 -10.45 14.60
CA TRP A 165 -21.19 -10.29 13.19
C TRP A 165 -19.97 -11.05 12.71
N VAL A 166 -20.04 -11.48 11.45
CA VAL A 166 -19.01 -12.27 10.76
C VAL A 166 -18.65 -11.61 9.44
N THR A 167 -17.36 -11.58 9.10
CA THR A 167 -16.85 -11.13 7.80
C THR A 167 -16.47 -12.30 6.92
N SER A 168 -16.45 -12.05 5.61
CA SER A 168 -16.27 -13.09 4.59
C SER A 168 -14.86 -13.72 4.54
N GLY A 169 -13.89 -13.19 5.27
CA GLY A 169 -12.53 -13.73 5.33
C GLY A 169 -11.47 -12.86 4.63
N ARG A 170 -10.35 -13.48 4.22
CA ARG A 170 -9.21 -12.78 3.62
C ARG A 170 -9.39 -12.62 2.11
N LYS A 171 -10.21 -11.63 1.71
CA LYS A 171 -10.40 -11.24 0.29
C LYS A 171 -9.07 -11.00 -0.45
N SER A 172 -8.05 -10.46 0.21
CA SER A 172 -6.70 -10.25 -0.35
C SER A 172 -5.93 -11.53 -0.72
N LEU A 173 -6.38 -12.69 -0.24
CA LEU A 173 -5.84 -14.03 -0.57
C LEU A 173 -6.87 -14.92 -1.28
N GLY A 174 -7.99 -14.36 -1.77
CA GLY A 174 -9.07 -15.14 -2.37
C GLY A 174 -9.77 -16.08 -1.39
N GLU A 175 -9.78 -15.75 -0.09
CA GLU A 175 -10.58 -16.44 0.92
C GLU A 175 -11.86 -15.62 1.19
N ASP A 176 -12.77 -15.63 0.22
CA ASP A 176 -14.08 -14.96 0.29
C ASP A 176 -15.17 -16.03 0.50
N TRP A 177 -15.75 -16.08 1.71
CA TRP A 177 -16.71 -17.09 2.20
C TRP A 177 -16.28 -18.56 2.04
N VAL A 178 -14.98 -18.86 2.12
CA VAL A 178 -14.39 -20.22 1.96
C VAL A 178 -14.16 -20.95 3.30
N LEU A 179 -14.95 -20.60 4.32
CA LEU A 179 -15.00 -21.31 5.60
C LEU A 179 -15.68 -22.69 5.45
N SER A 180 -15.43 -23.62 6.37
CA SER A 180 -16.15 -24.90 6.40
C SER A 180 -17.50 -24.76 7.11
N ARG A 181 -17.51 -24.13 8.29
CA ARG A 181 -18.70 -23.93 9.11
C ARG A 181 -18.55 -22.67 9.97
N TYR A 182 -19.58 -21.83 9.98
CA TYR A 182 -19.81 -20.81 11.00
C TYR A 182 -21.22 -21.00 11.54
N TYR A 183 -21.35 -21.22 12.83
CA TYR A 183 -22.62 -21.38 13.54
C TYR A 183 -22.66 -20.39 14.70
N SER A 184 -23.71 -19.58 14.80
CA SER A 184 -23.91 -18.67 15.93
C SER A 184 -25.33 -18.79 16.47
N VAL A 185 -25.47 -18.69 17.79
CA VAL A 185 -26.75 -18.67 18.50
C VAL A 185 -26.72 -17.53 19.50
N ASN A 186 -27.68 -16.61 19.41
CA ASN A 186 -27.85 -15.51 20.36
C ASN A 186 -29.24 -15.64 21.00
N GLU A 187 -29.30 -15.98 22.29
CA GLU A 187 -30.55 -16.26 23.00
C GLU A 187 -30.76 -15.27 24.16
N VAL A 188 -31.89 -14.56 24.14
CA VAL A 188 -32.21 -13.52 25.14
C VAL A 188 -33.41 -13.94 25.98
N ILE A 189 -33.24 -13.91 27.29
CA ILE A 189 -34.18 -14.32 28.34
C ILE A 189 -34.39 -13.13 29.29
N ILE A 190 -35.62 -12.65 29.38
CA ILE A 190 -36.02 -11.56 30.28
C ILE A 190 -36.93 -12.12 31.36
N ALA A 191 -36.51 -12.04 32.62
CA ALA A 191 -37.26 -12.54 33.78
C ALA A 191 -37.85 -13.95 33.55
N GLU A 192 -36.96 -14.92 33.28
CA GLU A 192 -37.24 -16.33 32.95
C GLU A 192 -38.09 -16.61 31.69
N LYS A 193 -38.52 -15.58 30.93
CA LYS A 193 -39.13 -15.77 29.60
C LYS A 193 -38.11 -15.51 28.48
N ARG A 194 -37.86 -16.50 27.62
CA ARG A 194 -37.14 -16.29 26.34
C ARG A 194 -37.93 -15.29 25.48
N VAL A 195 -37.30 -14.19 25.07
CA VAL A 195 -37.92 -13.13 24.24
C VAL A 195 -37.37 -13.07 22.83
N ALA A 196 -36.14 -13.53 22.61
CA ALA A 196 -35.52 -13.59 21.28
C ALA A 196 -34.58 -14.79 21.19
N LYS A 197 -34.47 -15.36 19.99
CA LYS A 197 -33.45 -16.35 19.64
C LYS A 197 -33.08 -16.23 18.17
N ASP A 198 -31.86 -15.76 17.92
CA ASP A 198 -31.21 -15.81 16.61
C ASP A 198 -30.40 -17.12 16.48
N VAL A 199 -30.37 -17.69 15.27
CA VAL A 199 -29.62 -18.90 14.92
C VAL A 199 -29.12 -18.78 13.49
N MET A 200 -27.82 -18.62 13.34
CA MET A 200 -27.13 -18.49 12.07
C MET A 200 -26.32 -19.77 11.78
N LEU A 201 -26.44 -20.31 10.57
CA LEU A 201 -25.61 -21.42 10.09
C LEU A 201 -25.14 -21.12 8.66
N LEU A 202 -23.83 -21.01 8.47
CA LEU A 202 -23.16 -20.82 7.19
C LEU A 202 -22.24 -22.03 6.96
N GLU A 203 -22.58 -22.84 5.96
CA GLU A 203 -21.88 -24.07 5.59
C GLU A 203 -22.01 -24.31 4.07
N ASN A 204 -21.08 -25.04 3.47
CA ASN A 204 -21.19 -25.48 2.08
C ASN A 204 -21.85 -26.87 2.05
N ASN A 205 -23.13 -26.94 1.69
CA ASN A 205 -23.83 -28.21 1.53
C ASN A 205 -23.56 -28.83 0.15
N GLU A 206 -22.71 -29.86 0.09
CA GLU A 206 -22.50 -30.67 -1.12
C GLU A 206 -23.67 -31.64 -1.42
N SER A 207 -24.66 -31.74 -0.51
CA SER A 207 -25.76 -32.69 -0.52
C SER A 207 -27.09 -32.17 -1.12
N ASP A 208 -27.32 -30.85 -1.12
CA ASP A 208 -28.58 -30.22 -1.55
C ASP A 208 -28.56 -29.94 -3.07
N SER A 209 -28.67 -31.00 -3.87
CA SER A 209 -28.54 -31.02 -5.34
C SER A 209 -29.53 -30.15 -6.15
N ARG A 210 -30.34 -29.35 -5.46
CA ARG A 210 -31.28 -28.37 -6.03
C ARG A 210 -30.73 -26.94 -6.03
N LEU A 211 -29.64 -26.66 -5.32
CA LEU A 211 -29.04 -25.33 -5.19
C LEU A 211 -27.53 -25.37 -5.51
N ASN A 212 -27.19 -25.50 -6.79
CA ASN A 212 -25.82 -25.48 -7.33
C ASN A 212 -25.17 -24.08 -7.25
N ARG A 213 -25.05 -23.48 -6.06
CA ARG A 213 -24.31 -22.24 -5.80
C ARG A 213 -23.46 -22.37 -4.55
N ALA A 214 -22.20 -21.98 -4.64
CA ALA A 214 -21.31 -21.97 -3.48
C ALA A 214 -21.80 -20.95 -2.42
N LEU A 215 -21.37 -21.12 -1.16
CA LEU A 215 -21.65 -20.14 -0.09
C LEU A 215 -21.21 -18.72 -0.50
N ALA A 216 -20.07 -18.60 -1.18
CA ALA A 216 -19.53 -17.34 -1.70
C ALA A 216 -20.36 -16.69 -2.81
N GLU A 217 -21.07 -17.47 -3.63
CA GLU A 217 -21.97 -16.96 -4.66
C GLU A 217 -23.32 -16.57 -4.07
N SER A 218 -23.79 -17.34 -3.08
CA SER A 218 -25.05 -17.11 -2.36
C SER A 218 -24.96 -15.90 -1.42
N LEU A 219 -23.76 -15.57 -0.95
CA LEU A 219 -23.47 -14.38 -0.15
C LEU A 219 -22.80 -13.25 -0.94
N ALA A 220 -22.70 -13.32 -2.28
CA ALA A 220 -22.28 -12.16 -3.06
C ALA A 220 -23.43 -11.13 -3.14
N PRO A 221 -23.18 -9.80 -2.96
CA PRO A 221 -21.89 -9.11 -2.84
C PRO A 221 -21.41 -8.86 -1.39
N PHE A 222 -21.97 -9.55 -0.39
CA PHE A 222 -21.70 -9.29 1.03
C PHE A 222 -20.26 -9.56 1.43
N SER A 223 -19.75 -8.66 2.26
CA SER A 223 -18.44 -8.77 2.91
C SER A 223 -18.56 -9.05 4.41
N CYS A 224 -19.76 -8.92 4.95
CA CYS A 224 -20.14 -9.28 6.32
C CYS A 224 -21.62 -9.64 6.40
N TYR A 225 -22.00 -10.28 7.50
CA TYR A 225 -23.38 -10.46 7.98
C TYR A 225 -23.39 -10.05 9.46
N ALA A 226 -24.46 -9.39 9.93
CA ALA A 226 -24.57 -8.90 11.31
C ALA A 226 -26.00 -9.05 11.85
N THR A 227 -26.10 -9.46 13.12
CA THR A 227 -27.30 -9.36 13.96
C THR A 227 -27.05 -8.29 15.02
N LEU A 228 -27.98 -7.35 15.15
CA LEU A 228 -27.97 -6.31 16.20
C LEU A 228 -29.25 -6.45 17.05
N ILE A 229 -29.08 -6.65 18.36
CA ILE A 229 -30.17 -6.68 19.33
C ILE A 229 -30.05 -5.45 20.23
N LEU A 230 -31.12 -4.67 20.32
CA LEU A 230 -31.23 -3.47 21.17
C LEU A 230 -32.46 -3.61 22.05
N ARG A 231 -32.31 -3.34 23.37
CA ARG A 231 -33.40 -3.47 24.33
C ARG A 231 -33.17 -2.61 25.57
N GLY A 232 -34.25 -2.02 26.10
CA GLY A 232 -34.28 -1.39 27.42
C GLY A 232 -34.08 0.13 27.43
N PRO A 233 -34.32 0.77 28.59
CA PRO A 233 -34.53 2.23 28.67
C PRO A 233 -33.32 3.07 28.26
N MET A 234 -32.08 2.60 28.44
CA MET A 234 -30.89 3.37 28.06
C MET A 234 -30.71 3.51 26.54
N VAL A 235 -31.44 2.75 25.72
CA VAL A 235 -31.32 2.74 24.26
C VAL A 235 -32.65 2.95 23.55
N GLU A 236 -33.70 3.36 24.27
CA GLU A 236 -35.04 3.57 23.72
C GLU A 236 -35.05 4.66 22.62
N GLU A 237 -34.36 5.78 22.85
CA GLU A 237 -34.16 6.81 21.82
C GLU A 237 -33.38 6.27 20.61
N THR A 238 -32.33 5.48 20.85
CA THR A 238 -31.52 4.87 19.78
C THR A 238 -32.34 3.89 18.95
N ILE A 239 -33.23 3.10 19.59
CA ILE A 239 -34.19 2.22 18.93
C ILE A 239 -35.16 3.04 18.06
N ALA A 240 -35.72 4.13 18.58
CA ALA A 240 -36.61 5.00 17.82
C ALA A 240 -35.92 5.64 16.59
N GLN A 241 -34.68 6.15 16.77
CA GLN A 241 -33.88 6.71 15.67
C GLN A 241 -33.53 5.64 14.61
N ILE A 242 -33.16 4.43 15.03
CA ILE A 242 -32.83 3.32 14.11
C ILE A 242 -34.09 2.81 13.39
N ALA A 243 -35.23 2.72 14.08
CA ALA A 243 -36.51 2.36 13.47
C ALA A 243 -36.92 3.38 12.39
N ALA A 244 -36.88 4.68 12.70
CA ALA A 244 -37.17 5.73 11.73
C ALA A 244 -36.23 5.70 10.51
N ARG A 245 -34.93 5.42 10.71
CA ARG A 245 -33.98 5.20 9.61
C ARG A 245 -34.30 3.93 8.80
N TYR A 246 -34.71 2.84 9.46
CA TYR A 246 -35.06 1.57 8.82
C TYR A 246 -36.34 1.68 7.97
N GLU A 247 -37.32 2.48 8.40
CA GLU A 247 -38.54 2.73 7.63
C GLU A 247 -38.30 3.57 6.36
N CYS A 248 -37.24 4.39 6.33
CA CYS A 248 -36.77 5.05 5.12
C CYS A 248 -36.10 4.10 4.09
N ILE A 249 -35.83 2.83 4.43
CA ILE A 249 -35.19 1.87 3.53
C ILE A 249 -36.21 1.23 2.58
N SER A 250 -36.30 1.76 1.36
CA SER A 250 -37.28 1.33 0.34
C SER A 250 -36.90 0.06 -0.45
N VAL A 251 -35.79 -0.60 -0.14
CA VAL A 251 -35.28 -1.76 -0.90
C VAL A 251 -34.84 -2.87 0.04
N MET A 252 -35.31 -4.11 -0.22
CA MET A 252 -35.00 -5.33 0.55
C MET A 252 -35.41 -5.32 2.04
N GLN A 253 -36.21 -4.34 2.47
CA GLN A 253 -36.90 -4.39 3.75
C GLN A 253 -37.80 -5.65 3.82
N ARG A 254 -37.81 -6.35 4.95
CA ARG A 254 -38.75 -7.43 5.26
C ARG A 254 -39.24 -7.27 6.70
N LYS A 255 -40.52 -6.93 6.88
CA LYS A 255 -41.17 -6.98 8.19
C LYS A 255 -41.65 -8.41 8.45
N ALA A 256 -41.11 -9.03 9.50
CA ALA A 256 -41.56 -10.31 10.06
C ALA A 256 -42.53 -10.06 11.24
N PRO A 257 -43.32 -11.04 11.71
CA PRO A 257 -44.44 -10.78 12.62
C PRO A 257 -44.02 -10.36 14.04
N GLU A 258 -44.98 -9.78 14.78
CA GLU A 258 -44.77 -9.05 16.04
C GLU A 258 -44.39 -9.93 17.25
N GLU A 259 -44.48 -11.26 17.14
CA GLU A 259 -43.98 -12.21 18.15
C GLU A 259 -42.84 -13.07 17.59
N LEU A 260 -41.64 -12.93 18.16
CA LEU A 260 -40.37 -13.44 17.59
C LEU A 260 -40.09 -14.92 17.87
N LEU A 261 -40.34 -15.79 16.88
CA LEU A 261 -39.84 -17.18 16.86
C LEU A 261 -39.38 -17.67 15.46
N CYS A 262 -38.24 -17.14 14.99
CA CYS A 262 -37.31 -17.74 13.98
C CYS A 262 -37.77 -17.92 12.49
N CYS A 263 -36.84 -17.68 11.54
CA CYS A 263 -36.59 -18.42 10.28
C CYS A 263 -35.35 -17.81 9.57
N GLN A 264 -34.30 -18.53 9.17
CA GLN A 264 -34.14 -19.50 8.07
C GLN A 264 -34.24 -18.97 6.60
N ARG A 265 -33.08 -19.00 5.90
CA ARG A 265 -32.79 -18.81 4.44
C ARG A 265 -33.16 -17.46 3.75
N TYR A 266 -32.38 -17.11 2.72
CA TYR A 266 -32.54 -16.01 1.72
C TYR A 266 -32.20 -14.53 2.08
N SER A 267 -30.89 -14.22 2.16
CA SER A 267 -30.14 -13.14 1.45
C SER A 267 -30.75 -11.72 1.21
N SER A 268 -30.15 -10.64 1.79
CA SER A 268 -30.13 -9.24 1.23
C SER A 268 -29.32 -8.16 2.03
N LEU A 269 -28.90 -7.08 1.34
CA LEU A 269 -28.15 -5.81 1.71
C LEU A 269 -28.77 -4.96 2.88
N GLN A 270 -28.18 -3.90 3.50
CA GLN A 270 -27.17 -2.87 3.09
C GLN A 270 -26.38 -2.12 4.25
N PHE A 271 -26.11 -0.78 4.21
CA PHE A 271 -24.96 -0.03 4.86
C PHE A 271 -25.25 1.32 5.64
N GLN A 272 -24.29 1.80 6.50
CA GLN A 272 -23.85 3.22 6.83
C GLN A 272 -24.79 4.18 7.69
N PHE A 273 -24.46 5.34 8.34
CA PHE A 273 -23.28 6.20 8.74
C PHE A 273 -23.75 7.40 9.72
N THR A 274 -23.08 8.48 10.26
CA THR A 274 -21.72 9.20 10.31
C THR A 274 -21.75 10.51 11.19
N LEU A 275 -20.60 11.27 11.31
CA LEU A 275 -20.33 12.74 11.56
C LEU A 275 -19.51 13.04 12.86
N ASP A 276 -18.79 14.17 13.13
CA ASP A 276 -18.41 15.48 12.48
C ASP A 276 -17.00 15.95 13.04
N ALA A 277 -16.38 17.17 13.10
CA ALA A 277 -16.65 18.63 12.85
C ALA A 277 -15.33 19.46 12.56
N TRP A 278 -15.38 20.82 12.65
CA TRP A 278 -14.45 21.86 12.05
C TRP A 278 -13.43 22.49 13.09
N TRP A 279 -12.34 23.32 12.93
CA TRP A 279 -11.68 24.31 12.00
C TRP A 279 -10.15 24.53 12.45
N LEU A 280 -9.18 25.45 12.11
CA LEU A 280 -8.88 26.62 11.19
C LEU A 280 -7.31 26.91 11.01
N VAL A 281 -6.80 28.15 10.68
CA VAL A 281 -5.59 28.57 9.85
C VAL A 281 -4.97 30.00 10.20
N PRO A 282 -3.71 30.55 9.91
CA PRO A 282 -2.37 30.09 9.33
C PRO A 282 -0.94 30.62 9.86
N LEU A 283 0.18 29.99 9.40
CA LEU A 283 1.52 30.53 8.87
C LEU A 283 2.85 30.83 9.69
N VAL A 284 4.00 30.92 8.97
CA VAL A 284 5.42 30.58 9.38
C VAL A 284 6.50 31.69 9.20
N PHE A 285 7.48 31.80 10.14
CA PHE A 285 8.93 32.05 9.87
C PHE A 285 9.84 31.61 11.04
N ARG A 286 11.18 31.61 10.88
CA ARG A 286 12.14 30.74 11.61
C ARG A 286 12.94 31.41 12.74
N LYS A 287 12.84 30.90 13.98
CA LYS A 287 13.73 31.17 15.14
C LYS A 287 14.04 29.88 15.95
N PRO A 288 14.91 29.89 16.98
CA PRO A 288 15.19 28.69 17.77
C PRO A 288 14.01 28.36 18.70
N VAL A 289 13.51 27.13 18.59
CA VAL A 289 12.23 26.66 19.15
C VAL A 289 12.13 26.86 20.67
N THR A 290 11.16 27.65 21.12
CA THR A 290 10.67 27.66 22.51
C THR A 290 9.36 26.86 22.63
N ALA A 291 8.83 26.70 23.85
CA ALA A 291 7.63 25.90 24.09
C ALA A 291 6.35 26.47 23.43
N GLU A 292 6.34 27.75 23.06
CA GLU A 292 5.21 28.38 22.35
C GLU A 292 5.22 28.04 20.86
N ASP A 293 6.39 27.87 20.23
CA ASP A 293 6.52 27.46 18.82
C ASP A 293 5.93 26.06 18.57
N GLN A 294 6.02 25.15 19.55
CA GLN A 294 5.39 23.83 19.44
C GLN A 294 3.86 23.91 19.30
N LYS A 295 3.24 24.91 19.92
CA LYS A 295 1.80 25.15 19.88
C LYS A 295 1.32 25.72 18.54
N LEU A 296 2.25 26.25 17.73
CA LEU A 296 2.00 26.75 16.38
C LEU A 296 2.23 25.66 15.31
N ASP A 297 3.25 24.81 15.48
CA ASP A 297 3.49 23.65 14.59
C ASP A 297 2.28 22.69 14.58
N GLU A 298 1.63 22.45 15.73
CA GLU A 298 0.42 21.60 15.82
C GLU A 298 -0.79 22.17 15.06
N ILE A 299 -1.03 23.49 15.14
CA ILE A 299 -2.11 24.16 14.40
C ILE A 299 -1.95 23.93 12.90
N SER A 300 -0.72 24.05 12.37
CA SER A 300 -0.42 23.89 10.94
C SER A 300 -0.73 22.51 10.35
N LEU A 301 -1.02 21.51 11.18
CA LEU A 301 -1.48 20.18 10.75
C LEU A 301 -3.00 20.02 10.82
N SER A 302 -3.71 20.73 11.70
CA SER A 302 -5.19 20.88 11.64
C SER A 302 -5.65 21.80 10.51
N GLU A 303 -4.76 22.62 9.94
CA GLU A 303 -5.03 23.57 8.85
C GLU A 303 -5.53 22.97 7.52
N ARG A 304 -5.55 21.63 7.39
CA ARG A 304 -6.27 20.95 6.31
C ARG A 304 -7.44 20.11 6.82
N ASN A 305 -8.20 20.72 7.69
CA ASN A 305 -9.58 20.33 7.97
C ASN A 305 -10.41 20.39 6.67
N VAL A 306 -10.90 19.24 6.21
CA VAL A 306 -11.62 19.07 4.93
C VAL A 306 -13.13 19.29 5.16
N ASP A 307 -13.44 20.44 5.75
CA ASP A 307 -14.78 20.80 6.24
C ASP A 307 -15.71 21.13 5.06
N GLY A 308 -16.37 20.09 4.52
CA GLY A 308 -17.39 20.19 3.46
C GLY A 308 -17.25 19.23 2.27
N LEU A 309 -16.22 18.37 2.23
CA LEU A 309 -15.96 17.43 1.13
C LEU A 309 -16.08 15.94 1.52
N TYR A 310 -15.78 15.56 2.76
CA TYR A 310 -16.33 14.32 3.33
C TYR A 310 -17.82 14.55 3.60
N ARG A 311 -18.64 14.36 2.57
CA ARG A 311 -20.11 14.48 2.62
C ARG A 311 -20.75 13.11 2.74
N PRO A 312 -21.04 12.61 3.95
CA PRO A 312 -21.60 11.27 4.11
C PRO A 312 -23.10 11.19 3.76
N ASP A 313 -23.80 12.33 3.79
CA ASP A 313 -25.15 12.57 3.28
C ASP A 313 -25.33 12.15 1.81
N VAL A 314 -24.28 12.27 0.99
CA VAL A 314 -24.31 11.84 -0.41
C VAL A 314 -24.31 10.32 -0.50
N ASN A 315 -25.47 9.71 -0.80
CA ASN A 315 -25.53 8.26 -1.05
C ASN A 315 -24.72 7.89 -2.31
N THR A 316 -23.66 7.10 -2.09
CA THR A 316 -22.70 6.64 -3.11
C THR A 316 -22.95 5.21 -3.62
N ASP A 317 -23.93 4.47 -3.10
CA ASP A 317 -24.09 3.02 -3.34
C ASP A 317 -24.38 2.68 -4.81
N SER A 318 -24.93 3.65 -5.57
CA SER A 318 -25.11 3.58 -7.02
C SER A 318 -23.80 3.62 -7.83
N VAL A 319 -22.64 3.88 -7.21
CA VAL A 319 -21.35 4.04 -7.88
C VAL A 319 -20.65 2.70 -8.05
N ASN A 320 -20.59 2.20 -9.29
CA ASN A 320 -19.85 0.99 -9.63
C ASN A 320 -18.33 1.27 -9.64
N GLU A 321 -17.64 0.93 -8.54
CA GLU A 321 -16.18 1.13 -8.37
C GLU A 321 -15.37 0.62 -9.57
N LYS A 322 -15.65 -0.60 -10.06
CA LYS A 322 -14.88 -1.21 -11.17
C LYS A 322 -15.04 -0.43 -12.48
N LYS A 323 -16.21 0.16 -12.74
CA LYS A 323 -16.46 1.03 -13.90
C LYS A 323 -15.82 2.41 -13.71
N LEU A 324 -15.89 2.97 -12.51
CA LEU A 324 -15.31 4.27 -12.17
C LEU A 324 -13.78 4.24 -12.21
N MET A 325 -13.13 3.30 -11.53
CA MET A 325 -11.67 3.15 -11.53
C MET A 325 -11.13 2.89 -12.94
N ARG A 326 -11.86 2.18 -13.80
CA ARG A 326 -11.50 2.04 -15.23
C ARG A 326 -11.60 3.37 -16.00
N ARG A 327 -12.55 4.25 -15.69
CA ARG A 327 -12.63 5.59 -16.30
C ARG A 327 -11.48 6.49 -15.82
N ILE A 328 -11.12 6.41 -14.55
CA ILE A 328 -9.97 7.11 -13.97
C ILE A 328 -8.66 6.58 -14.60
N ASP A 329 -8.48 5.26 -14.69
CA ASP A 329 -7.34 4.62 -15.35
C ASP A 329 -7.15 5.13 -16.78
N LEU A 330 -8.19 5.09 -17.60
CA LEU A 330 -8.13 5.51 -19.01
C LEU A 330 -7.89 7.02 -19.19
N HIS A 331 -8.21 7.85 -18.20
CA HIS A 331 -8.01 9.29 -18.25
C HIS A 331 -6.64 9.72 -17.70
N VAL A 332 -6.19 9.08 -16.63
CA VAL A 332 -4.97 9.45 -15.88
C VAL A 332 -3.74 8.73 -16.43
N ILE A 333 -3.76 7.41 -16.59
CA ILE A 333 -2.54 6.62 -16.82
C ILE A 333 -1.96 6.76 -18.24
N PRO A 334 -2.76 6.71 -19.34
CA PRO A 334 -2.22 6.88 -20.69
C PRO A 334 -1.53 8.23 -20.92
N TRP A 335 -2.04 9.32 -20.34
CA TRP A 335 -1.42 10.64 -20.49
C TRP A 335 -0.08 10.72 -19.73
N LEU A 336 -0.03 10.23 -18.49
CA LEU A 336 1.22 10.17 -17.74
C LEU A 336 2.28 9.27 -18.43
N ALA A 337 1.84 8.17 -19.04
CA ALA A 337 2.71 7.31 -19.84
C ALA A 337 3.25 8.03 -21.10
N LEU A 338 2.43 8.83 -21.80
CA LEU A 338 2.86 9.67 -22.93
C LEU A 338 3.90 10.72 -22.49
N LEU A 339 3.70 11.36 -21.34
CA LEU A 339 4.64 12.35 -20.82
C LEU A 339 6.00 11.74 -20.48
N TYR A 340 6.02 10.54 -19.91
CA TYR A 340 7.25 9.84 -19.57
C TYR A 340 7.92 9.18 -20.80
N PHE A 341 7.13 8.85 -21.82
CA PHE A 341 7.63 8.47 -23.14
C PHE A 341 8.44 9.62 -23.75
N LEU A 342 7.86 10.83 -23.85
CA LEU A 342 8.56 12.01 -24.36
C LEU A 342 9.81 12.33 -23.52
N ASN A 343 9.69 12.26 -22.19
CA ASN A 343 10.80 12.47 -21.26
C ASN A 343 12.01 11.56 -21.53
N PHE A 344 11.79 10.24 -21.72
CA PHE A 344 12.89 9.32 -22.04
C PHE A 344 13.41 9.47 -23.47
N MET A 345 12.57 9.95 -24.40
CA MET A 345 12.92 10.16 -25.81
C MET A 345 13.90 11.32 -25.93
N ASP A 346 13.50 12.47 -25.37
CA ASP A 346 14.30 13.69 -25.28
C ASP A 346 15.66 13.46 -24.58
N ARG A 347 15.66 12.65 -23.51
CA ARG A 347 16.88 12.25 -22.80
C ARG A 347 17.82 11.37 -23.65
N GLY A 348 17.27 10.46 -24.46
CA GLY A 348 18.03 9.54 -25.32
C GLY A 348 18.59 10.17 -26.60
N ASN A 349 17.93 11.21 -27.14
CA ASN A 349 18.21 11.79 -28.45
C ASN A 349 19.67 12.26 -28.68
N ILE A 350 20.39 12.65 -27.64
CA ILE A 350 21.81 13.02 -27.74
C ILE A 350 22.71 11.85 -28.16
N GLY A 351 22.36 10.62 -27.77
CA GLY A 351 23.06 9.39 -28.21
C GLY A 351 22.89 9.13 -29.71
N ASN A 352 21.68 9.36 -30.24
CA ASN A 352 21.39 9.25 -31.67
C ASN A 352 22.06 10.39 -32.46
N ALA A 353 22.00 11.62 -31.93
CA ALA A 353 22.58 12.81 -32.56
C ALA A 353 24.11 12.74 -32.65
N LYS A 354 24.81 12.09 -31.70
CA LYS A 354 26.26 11.82 -31.80
C LYS A 354 26.63 11.02 -33.06
N LEU A 355 25.79 10.07 -33.47
CA LEU A 355 25.98 9.29 -34.71
C LEU A 355 25.76 10.13 -35.97
N TYR A 356 24.94 11.18 -35.91
CA TYR A 356 24.65 12.11 -37.00
C TYR A 356 25.50 13.39 -36.96
N GLY A 357 26.72 13.30 -36.40
CA GLY A 357 27.71 14.37 -36.47
C GLY A 357 27.48 15.56 -35.54
N MET A 358 26.68 15.43 -34.47
CA MET A 358 26.45 16.52 -33.51
C MET A 358 27.75 17.12 -32.92
N THR A 359 28.80 16.30 -32.74
CA THR A 359 30.10 16.75 -32.22
C THR A 359 31.01 17.39 -33.28
N THR A 360 30.71 17.24 -34.57
CA THR A 360 31.53 17.74 -35.69
C THR A 360 30.87 18.89 -36.46
N ASN A 361 29.53 18.90 -36.54
CA ASN A 361 28.75 19.78 -37.42
C ASN A 361 28.32 21.06 -36.68
N ILE A 362 29.31 21.69 -36.04
CA ILE A 362 29.24 22.86 -35.15
C ILE A 362 30.54 23.67 -35.29
N ASN A 363 30.49 24.99 -35.05
CA ASN A 363 31.60 25.92 -35.33
C ASN A 363 32.93 25.54 -34.67
N HIS A 364 32.88 24.87 -33.51
CA HIS A 364 34.04 24.29 -32.84
C HIS A 364 33.74 22.83 -32.51
N PRO A 365 34.45 21.85 -33.11
CA PRO A 365 34.24 20.43 -32.81
C PRO A 365 34.39 20.14 -31.32
N ILE A 366 33.42 19.39 -30.78
CA ILE A 366 33.38 18.99 -29.37
C ILE A 366 34.24 17.74 -29.19
N SER A 367 35.20 17.81 -28.25
CA SER A 367 36.01 16.64 -27.88
C SER A 367 35.16 15.60 -27.16
N ASP A 368 35.58 14.34 -27.19
CA ASP A 368 34.83 13.27 -26.52
C ASP A 368 34.72 13.52 -25.01
N THR A 369 35.79 14.01 -24.36
CA THR A 369 35.76 14.44 -22.95
C THR A 369 34.73 15.55 -22.70
N GLN A 370 34.65 16.56 -23.59
CA GLN A 370 33.64 17.61 -23.51
C GLN A 370 32.22 17.04 -23.67
N TYR A 371 32.01 16.10 -24.59
CA TYR A 371 30.72 15.42 -24.77
C TYR A 371 30.31 14.64 -23.50
N LEU A 372 31.22 13.89 -22.89
CA LEU A 372 30.95 13.14 -21.65
C LEU A 372 30.66 14.07 -20.46
N ILE A 373 31.38 15.19 -20.33
CA ILE A 373 31.07 16.23 -19.34
C ILE A 373 29.68 16.83 -19.60
N ALA A 374 29.31 17.12 -20.84
CA ALA A 374 28.00 17.64 -21.19
C ALA A 374 26.84 16.67 -20.85
N LEU A 375 27.05 15.35 -20.96
CA LEU A 375 26.10 14.37 -20.42
C LEU A 375 26.05 14.40 -18.87
N THR A 376 27.21 14.55 -18.23
CA THR A 376 27.36 14.53 -16.77
C THR A 376 26.63 15.68 -16.08
N VAL A 377 26.78 16.92 -16.59
CA VAL A 377 26.25 18.14 -15.95
C VAL A 377 24.73 18.21 -15.89
N TYR A 378 24.01 17.37 -16.64
CA TYR A 378 22.55 17.24 -16.56
C TYR A 378 22.09 16.61 -15.22
N PHE A 379 22.82 15.62 -14.70
CA PHE A 379 22.36 14.82 -13.56
C PHE A 379 22.44 15.54 -12.20
N PHE A 380 23.38 16.48 -12.03
CA PHE A 380 23.52 17.26 -10.80
C PHE A 380 22.31 18.16 -10.48
N PRO A 381 21.85 19.08 -11.37
CA PRO A 381 20.65 19.87 -11.11
C PRO A 381 19.40 19.00 -11.05
N TYR A 382 19.31 17.94 -11.87
CA TYR A 382 18.20 16.99 -11.84
C TYR A 382 18.00 16.39 -10.44
N ALA A 383 19.03 15.72 -9.89
CA ALA A 383 18.93 15.07 -8.59
C ALA A 383 18.85 16.05 -7.40
N LEU A 384 19.44 17.24 -7.52
CA LEU A 384 19.37 18.28 -6.48
C LEU A 384 17.97 18.91 -6.38
N LEU A 385 17.26 19.03 -7.49
CA LEU A 385 15.96 19.70 -7.57
C LEU A 385 14.75 18.75 -7.53
N GLU A 386 14.94 17.43 -7.71
CA GLU A 386 13.89 16.40 -7.53
C GLU A 386 13.08 16.59 -6.22
N PRO A 387 13.70 16.76 -5.03
CA PRO A 387 12.96 16.98 -3.78
C PRO A 387 12.26 18.35 -3.73
N ALA A 388 12.93 19.40 -4.22
CA ALA A 388 12.41 20.77 -4.18
C ALA A 388 11.17 20.93 -5.08
N SER A 389 11.21 20.35 -6.28
CA SER A 389 10.10 20.39 -7.23
C SER A 389 8.85 19.64 -6.71
N ASN A 390 9.04 18.54 -5.98
CA ASN A 390 7.92 17.81 -5.35
C ASN A 390 7.30 18.60 -4.18
N VAL A 391 8.07 19.45 -3.48
CA VAL A 391 7.52 20.40 -2.49
C VAL A 391 6.72 21.52 -3.18
N ILE A 392 7.15 21.99 -4.36
CA ILE A 392 6.40 22.98 -5.15
C ILE A 392 5.08 22.39 -5.67
N LEU A 393 5.09 21.15 -6.18
CA LEU A 393 3.88 20.44 -6.61
C LEU A 393 2.81 20.29 -5.52
N ARG A 394 3.22 20.22 -4.24
CA ARG A 394 2.30 20.19 -3.09
C ARG A 394 1.65 21.54 -2.75
N ARG A 395 2.19 22.65 -3.29
CA ARG A 395 1.66 24.02 -3.13
C ARG A 395 0.91 24.51 -4.37
N LEU A 396 1.21 23.94 -5.54
CA LEU A 396 0.58 24.25 -6.81
C LEU A 396 -0.42 23.17 -7.22
N LYS A 397 -1.12 23.45 -8.33
CA LYS A 397 -2.03 22.52 -8.99
C LYS A 397 -1.24 21.56 -9.90
N PRO A 398 -1.51 20.23 -9.91
CA PRO A 398 -0.84 19.29 -10.80
C PRO A 398 -0.96 19.67 -12.28
N SER A 399 -2.14 20.13 -12.72
CA SER A 399 -2.39 20.63 -14.07
C SER A 399 -1.45 21.77 -14.48
N LEU A 400 -1.18 22.70 -13.57
CA LEU A 400 -0.28 23.84 -13.79
C LEU A 400 1.19 23.40 -13.72
N TRP A 401 1.63 22.77 -12.63
CA TRP A 401 3.05 22.50 -12.39
C TRP A 401 3.64 21.49 -13.37
N LEU A 402 2.96 20.36 -13.62
CA LEU A 402 3.48 19.36 -14.55
C LEU A 402 3.55 19.94 -15.97
N SER A 403 2.51 20.65 -16.43
CA SER A 403 2.48 21.31 -17.75
C SER A 403 3.56 22.39 -17.89
N SER A 404 3.83 23.17 -16.84
CA SER A 404 4.94 24.14 -16.84
C SER A 404 6.30 23.46 -16.98
N LEU A 405 6.54 22.32 -16.31
CA LEU A 405 7.78 21.56 -16.45
C LEU A 405 7.96 21.03 -17.89
N ILE A 406 6.91 20.44 -18.47
CA ILE A 406 6.95 19.90 -19.85
C ILE A 406 7.17 21.03 -20.86
N PHE A 407 6.52 22.18 -20.68
CA PHE A 407 6.69 23.34 -21.55
C PHE A 407 8.12 23.87 -21.50
N CYS A 408 8.66 24.07 -20.28
CA CYS A 408 10.02 24.57 -20.10
C CYS A 408 11.09 23.58 -20.62
N TRP A 409 10.94 22.27 -20.37
CA TRP A 409 11.89 21.28 -20.92
C TRP A 409 11.79 21.19 -22.45
N GLY A 410 10.57 21.23 -23.01
CA GLY A 410 10.35 21.25 -24.46
C GLY A 410 11.01 22.44 -25.16
N VAL A 411 10.92 23.65 -24.56
CA VAL A 411 11.66 24.84 -25.04
C VAL A 411 13.18 24.62 -24.98
N VAL A 412 13.70 24.03 -23.89
CA VAL A 412 15.14 23.71 -23.78
C VAL A 412 15.57 22.62 -24.78
N MET A 413 14.68 21.71 -25.16
CA MET A 413 14.92 20.72 -26.22
C MET A 413 14.95 21.36 -27.60
N VAL A 414 14.04 22.27 -27.93
CA VAL A 414 14.14 23.08 -29.16
C VAL A 414 15.48 23.85 -29.19
N CYS A 415 15.89 24.44 -28.07
CA CYS A 415 17.19 25.12 -27.94
C CYS A 415 18.41 24.21 -28.17
N HIS A 416 18.34 22.89 -27.92
CA HIS A 416 19.44 21.97 -28.25
C HIS A 416 19.74 21.94 -29.76
N GLY A 417 18.76 22.16 -30.63
CA GLY A 417 18.99 22.22 -32.09
C GLY A 417 19.76 23.45 -32.56
N PHE A 418 19.76 24.53 -31.77
CA PHE A 418 20.36 25.82 -32.14
C PHE A 418 21.76 26.07 -31.55
N ILE A 419 22.31 25.14 -30.75
CA ILE A 419 23.67 25.27 -30.19
C ILE A 419 24.74 25.39 -31.28
N GLN A 420 25.78 26.18 -31.02
CA GLN A 420 26.93 26.36 -31.92
C GLN A 420 28.29 26.15 -31.25
N SER A 421 28.31 25.87 -29.95
CA SER A 421 29.53 25.73 -29.15
C SER A 421 29.34 24.77 -27.97
N TYR A 422 30.46 24.29 -27.42
CA TYR A 422 30.48 23.49 -26.19
C TYR A 422 29.77 24.17 -25.01
N GLY A 423 30.00 25.48 -24.81
CA GLY A 423 29.33 26.25 -23.76
C GLY A 423 27.81 26.28 -23.94
N GLY A 424 27.33 26.39 -25.19
CA GLY A 424 25.91 26.26 -25.52
C GLY A 424 25.34 24.90 -25.15
N LEU A 425 26.05 23.81 -25.47
CA LEU A 425 25.64 22.44 -25.09
C LEU A 425 25.56 22.26 -23.57
N VAL A 426 26.56 22.73 -22.83
CA VAL A 426 26.58 22.67 -21.36
C VAL A 426 25.42 23.47 -20.77
N ALA A 427 25.13 24.66 -21.28
CA ALA A 427 24.03 25.49 -20.80
C ALA A 427 22.67 24.80 -20.99
N VAL A 428 22.37 24.28 -22.19
CA VAL A 428 21.09 23.58 -22.43
C VAL A 428 21.00 22.25 -21.65
N ARG A 429 22.12 21.56 -21.39
CA ARG A 429 22.16 20.34 -20.56
C ARG A 429 21.85 20.62 -19.09
N VAL A 430 22.42 21.68 -18.52
CA VAL A 430 22.11 22.12 -17.15
C VAL A 430 20.66 22.59 -17.04
N LEU A 431 20.20 23.43 -17.97
CA LEU A 431 18.81 23.90 -18.01
C LEU A 431 17.82 22.74 -18.15
N LEU A 432 18.11 21.74 -18.99
CA LEU A 432 17.25 20.56 -19.15
C LEU A 432 17.09 19.84 -17.81
N GLY A 433 18.20 19.55 -17.12
CA GLY A 433 18.18 18.92 -15.80
C GLY A 433 17.39 19.73 -14.76
N VAL A 434 17.46 21.06 -14.79
CA VAL A 434 16.62 21.94 -13.94
C VAL A 434 15.13 21.79 -14.26
N THR A 435 14.76 21.80 -15.54
CA THR A 435 13.35 21.71 -15.98
C THR A 435 12.75 20.31 -15.85
N GLU A 436 13.58 19.27 -15.93
CA GLU A 436 13.16 17.87 -15.96
C GLU A 436 13.04 17.25 -14.56
N ALA A 437 13.77 17.80 -13.58
CA ALA A 437 13.83 17.32 -12.18
C ALA A 437 12.48 17.04 -11.51
N GLY A 438 11.42 17.77 -11.87
CA GLY A 438 10.11 17.57 -11.25
C GLY A 438 9.32 16.37 -11.75
N MET A 439 9.65 15.83 -12.94
CA MET A 439 8.69 15.04 -13.70
C MET A 439 8.43 13.66 -13.10
N TYR A 440 9.48 12.86 -12.88
CA TYR A 440 9.33 11.52 -12.29
C TYR A 440 8.74 11.53 -10.87
N PRO A 441 9.31 12.24 -9.87
CA PRO A 441 8.73 12.27 -8.52
C PRO A 441 7.36 12.95 -8.48
N GLY A 442 7.11 13.92 -9.37
CA GLY A 442 5.83 14.62 -9.47
C GLY A 442 4.71 13.72 -9.99
N ILE A 443 4.96 12.90 -11.01
CA ILE A 443 4.00 11.91 -11.49
C ILE A 443 3.72 10.83 -10.42
N VAL A 444 4.75 10.34 -9.72
CA VAL A 444 4.54 9.35 -8.64
C VAL A 444 3.68 9.94 -7.49
N PHE A 445 3.89 11.21 -7.13
CA PHE A 445 3.03 11.91 -6.16
C PHE A 445 1.59 12.11 -6.69
N TYR A 446 1.43 12.50 -7.96
CA TYR A 446 0.12 12.67 -8.58
C TYR A 446 -0.66 11.33 -8.63
N ILE A 447 -0.02 10.21 -8.99
CA ILE A 447 -0.60 8.86 -8.89
C ILE A 447 -1.02 8.55 -7.45
N SER A 448 -0.24 8.92 -6.43
CA SER A 448 -0.62 8.71 -5.02
C SER A 448 -1.84 9.53 -4.57
N SER A 449 -2.27 10.51 -5.36
CA SER A 449 -3.47 11.34 -5.11
C SER A 449 -4.75 10.77 -5.74
N TRP A 450 -4.65 9.67 -6.51
CA TRP A 450 -5.75 9.09 -7.29
C TRP A 450 -6.02 7.60 -7.02
N TYR A 451 -5.07 6.88 -6.41
CA TYR A 451 -5.09 5.42 -6.26
C TYR A 451 -4.71 4.97 -4.85
N LYS A 452 -5.29 3.85 -4.40
CA LYS A 452 -4.88 3.20 -3.14
C LYS A 452 -3.46 2.66 -3.24
N ARG A 453 -2.76 2.57 -2.12
CA ARG A 453 -1.37 2.05 -2.04
C ARG A 453 -1.22 0.65 -2.64
N ALA A 454 -2.23 -0.19 -2.50
CA ALA A 454 -2.28 -1.54 -3.09
C ALA A 454 -2.38 -1.53 -4.64
N GLU A 455 -2.90 -0.46 -5.23
CA GLU A 455 -3.08 -0.32 -6.68
C GLU A 455 -1.88 0.35 -7.35
N MET A 456 -1.27 1.33 -6.67
CA MET A 456 -0.19 2.20 -7.20
C MET A 456 0.93 1.42 -7.90
N GLY A 457 1.35 0.27 -7.38
CA GLY A 457 2.43 -0.54 -7.97
C GLY A 457 2.15 -0.93 -9.43
N SER A 458 0.91 -1.35 -9.73
CA SER A 458 0.49 -1.69 -11.10
C SER A 458 0.48 -0.47 -12.04
N LYS A 459 0.08 0.70 -11.51
CA LYS A 459 0.01 1.96 -12.26
C LYS A 459 1.39 2.48 -12.59
N ILE A 460 2.31 2.45 -11.62
CA ILE A 460 3.72 2.84 -11.78
C ILE A 460 4.43 1.87 -12.74
N ALA A 461 4.14 0.56 -12.70
CA ALA A 461 4.72 -0.40 -13.63
C ALA A 461 4.27 -0.17 -15.09
N PHE A 462 2.97 0.09 -15.33
CA PHE A 462 2.48 0.45 -16.66
C PHE A 462 3.09 1.77 -17.16
N PHE A 463 3.09 2.80 -16.30
CA PHE A 463 3.74 4.08 -16.55
C PHE A 463 5.22 3.91 -16.96
N PHE A 464 5.99 3.13 -16.20
CA PHE A 464 7.42 2.93 -16.47
C PHE A 464 7.70 2.15 -17.77
N SER A 465 6.76 1.33 -18.25
CA SER A 465 6.89 0.64 -19.54
C SER A 465 6.97 1.59 -20.73
N SER A 466 6.51 2.84 -20.60
CA SER A 466 6.64 3.84 -21.65
C SER A 466 8.10 4.26 -21.89
N ALA A 467 8.98 4.15 -20.88
CA ALA A 467 10.41 4.40 -21.03
C ALA A 467 11.10 3.34 -21.90
N THR A 468 10.70 2.06 -21.81
CA THR A 468 11.17 1.01 -22.75
C THR A 468 10.64 1.23 -24.16
N LEU A 469 9.40 1.68 -24.32
CA LEU A 469 8.82 1.96 -25.64
C LEU A 469 9.49 3.18 -26.29
N SER A 470 9.79 4.21 -25.49
CA SER A 470 10.48 5.43 -25.89
C SER A 470 11.82 5.17 -26.58
N GLY A 471 12.66 4.29 -26.01
CA GLY A 471 13.95 3.95 -26.64
C GLY A 471 13.79 3.41 -28.07
N ALA A 472 12.79 2.56 -28.29
CA ALA A 472 12.48 2.01 -29.61
C ALA A 472 11.99 3.08 -30.60
N PHE A 473 11.19 4.05 -30.14
CA PHE A 473 10.72 5.14 -31.00
C PHE A 473 11.78 6.21 -31.26
N SER A 474 12.62 6.57 -30.29
CA SER A 474 13.75 7.51 -30.45
C SER A 474 14.72 7.06 -31.55
N GLY A 475 15.07 5.76 -31.58
CA GLY A 475 15.89 5.18 -32.66
C GLY A 475 15.25 5.27 -34.04
N LEU A 476 13.92 5.12 -34.13
CA LEU A 476 13.16 5.21 -35.39
C LEU A 476 12.97 6.66 -35.86
N LEU A 477 12.59 7.56 -34.95
CA LEU A 477 12.38 8.98 -35.23
C LEU A 477 13.68 9.66 -35.65
N SER A 478 14.79 9.39 -34.96
CA SER A 478 16.10 9.93 -35.34
C SER A 478 16.51 9.53 -36.77
N VAL A 479 16.15 8.32 -37.22
CA VAL A 479 16.37 7.84 -38.60
C VAL A 479 15.45 8.53 -39.60
N ALA A 480 14.17 8.71 -39.26
CA ALA A 480 13.19 9.39 -40.12
C ALA A 480 13.54 10.88 -40.30
N ILE A 481 13.86 11.56 -39.20
CA ILE A 481 14.15 13.00 -39.16
C ILE A 481 15.52 13.33 -39.74
N HIS A 482 16.52 12.44 -39.62
CA HIS A 482 17.85 12.69 -40.21
C HIS A 482 17.81 12.86 -41.75
N ASN A 483 16.78 12.36 -42.45
CA ASN A 483 16.58 12.62 -43.88
C ASN A 483 16.29 14.10 -44.20
N MET A 484 16.13 14.96 -43.20
CA MET A 484 16.06 16.43 -43.32
C MET A 484 17.44 17.11 -43.24
N ASP A 485 18.54 16.37 -43.38
CA ASP A 485 19.88 16.96 -43.47
C ASP A 485 19.98 17.98 -44.63
N GLY A 486 20.49 19.17 -44.34
CA GLY A 486 20.55 20.29 -45.27
C GLY A 486 19.25 21.12 -45.40
N VAL A 487 18.10 20.62 -44.91
CA VAL A 487 16.85 21.39 -44.91
C VAL A 487 17.01 22.65 -44.04
N GLY A 488 16.70 23.81 -44.61
CA GLY A 488 16.91 25.11 -43.96
C GLY A 488 18.38 25.47 -43.69
N GLY A 489 19.33 24.78 -44.32
CA GLY A 489 20.77 24.92 -44.02
C GLY A 489 21.19 24.30 -42.69
N LEU A 490 20.33 23.50 -42.05
CA LEU A 490 20.60 22.84 -40.78
C LEU A 490 20.99 21.37 -41.00
N ALA A 491 21.96 20.90 -40.22
CA ALA A 491 22.31 19.47 -40.17
C ALA A 491 21.18 18.66 -39.50
N GLY A 492 20.92 17.46 -40.00
CA GLY A 492 19.76 16.62 -39.66
C GLY A 492 19.64 16.28 -38.18
N TRP A 493 20.77 16.23 -37.44
CA TRP A 493 20.76 16.04 -35.99
C TRP A 493 20.05 17.19 -35.24
N ARG A 494 20.04 18.41 -35.79
CA ARG A 494 19.36 19.58 -35.19
C ARG A 494 17.85 19.43 -35.29
N TRP A 495 17.36 18.90 -36.42
CA TRP A 495 15.94 18.67 -36.65
C TRP A 495 15.34 17.66 -35.66
N ILE A 496 16.12 16.68 -35.17
CA ILE A 496 15.69 15.75 -34.09
C ILE A 496 15.27 16.56 -32.86
N PHE A 497 16.17 17.40 -32.34
CA PHE A 497 15.92 18.24 -31.17
C PHE A 497 14.80 19.27 -31.39
N ILE A 498 14.73 19.87 -32.59
CA ILE A 498 13.70 20.89 -32.91
C ILE A 498 12.31 20.26 -33.01
N LEU A 499 12.14 19.18 -33.78
CA LEU A 499 10.82 18.60 -34.02
C LEU A 499 10.27 17.87 -32.79
N GLU A 500 11.11 17.12 -32.08
CA GLU A 500 10.68 16.39 -30.88
C GLU A 500 10.43 17.37 -29.71
N GLY A 501 11.26 18.42 -29.57
CA GLY A 501 11.00 19.52 -28.64
C GLY A 501 9.70 20.29 -28.96
N LEU A 502 9.37 20.52 -30.24
CA LEU A 502 8.09 21.12 -30.65
C LEU A 502 6.89 20.22 -30.34
N VAL A 503 7.00 18.91 -30.56
CA VAL A 503 5.97 17.93 -30.15
C VAL A 503 5.78 17.96 -28.63
N THR A 504 6.86 17.98 -27.85
CA THR A 504 6.83 18.14 -26.40
C THR A 504 6.14 19.45 -25.97
N ILE A 505 6.40 20.58 -26.64
CA ILE A 505 5.70 21.85 -26.37
C ILE A 505 4.20 21.75 -26.65
N VAL A 506 3.79 21.14 -27.77
CA VAL A 506 2.36 20.95 -28.10
C VAL A 506 1.69 20.06 -27.04
N VAL A 507 2.34 18.97 -26.63
CA VAL A 507 1.82 18.08 -25.57
C VAL A 507 1.82 18.77 -24.20
N ALA A 508 2.75 19.70 -23.91
CA ALA A 508 2.73 20.53 -22.71
C ALA A 508 1.50 21.45 -22.65
N LEU A 509 1.20 22.12 -23.77
CA LEU A 509 0.02 22.98 -23.88
C LEU A 509 -1.27 22.16 -23.71
N LEU A 510 -1.37 21.01 -24.36
CA LEU A 510 -2.51 20.09 -24.19
C LEU A 510 -2.62 19.56 -22.74
N SER A 511 -1.48 19.32 -22.08
CA SER A 511 -1.45 18.81 -20.70
C SER A 511 -2.15 19.73 -19.70
N PHE A 512 -2.16 21.06 -19.93
CA PHE A 512 -2.83 22.01 -19.06
C PHE A 512 -4.36 21.79 -18.97
N TRP A 513 -4.96 21.21 -20.01
CA TRP A 513 -6.39 20.86 -20.03
C TRP A 513 -6.65 19.37 -19.76
N VAL A 514 -5.73 18.48 -20.14
CA VAL A 514 -5.88 17.02 -19.96
C VAL A 514 -5.54 16.59 -18.55
N ILE A 515 -4.42 17.05 -17.97
CA ILE A 515 -4.07 16.75 -16.58
C ILE A 515 -5.11 17.40 -15.67
N GLN A 516 -5.84 16.57 -14.92
CA GLN A 516 -6.74 17.04 -13.88
C GLN A 516 -5.95 17.36 -12.60
N ASP A 517 -6.57 18.12 -11.70
CA ASP A 517 -5.99 18.35 -10.37
C ASP A 517 -6.26 17.14 -9.44
N TYR A 518 -6.44 17.38 -8.15
CA TYR A 518 -6.89 16.38 -7.18
C TYR A 518 -8.35 15.94 -7.45
N PRO A 519 -8.78 14.73 -7.01
CA PRO A 519 -10.13 14.21 -7.27
C PRO A 519 -11.28 15.17 -6.93
N GLU A 520 -11.11 15.97 -5.87
CA GLU A 520 -11.96 17.09 -5.47
C GLU A 520 -12.33 18.02 -6.64
N ASN A 521 -11.35 18.38 -7.46
CA ASN A 521 -11.44 19.40 -8.50
C ASN A 521 -11.61 18.77 -9.91
N ALA A 522 -11.72 17.44 -10.00
CA ALA A 522 -11.77 16.71 -11.26
C ALA A 522 -13.08 16.99 -12.04
N LYS A 523 -12.95 17.52 -13.26
CA LYS A 523 -14.11 17.92 -14.09
C LYS A 523 -14.88 16.74 -14.68
N PHE A 524 -14.23 15.59 -14.85
CA PHE A 524 -14.83 14.38 -15.43
C PHE A 524 -15.57 13.51 -14.40
N LEU A 525 -15.59 13.88 -13.11
CA LEU A 525 -16.30 13.17 -12.05
C LEU A 525 -17.61 13.87 -11.71
N SER A 526 -18.71 13.10 -11.64
CA SER A 526 -19.94 13.55 -10.99
C SER A 526 -19.76 13.63 -9.47
N GLU A 527 -20.62 14.38 -8.77
CA GLU A 527 -20.48 14.60 -7.32
C GLU A 527 -20.46 13.29 -6.52
N LYS A 528 -21.31 12.31 -6.88
CA LYS A 528 -21.32 10.99 -6.24
C LYS A 528 -20.01 10.22 -6.45
N GLU A 529 -19.44 10.31 -7.65
CA GLU A 529 -18.17 9.64 -7.98
C GLU A 529 -16.97 10.32 -7.31
N ARG A 530 -16.99 11.66 -7.22
CA ARG A 530 -16.02 12.48 -6.48
C ARG A 530 -16.00 12.10 -5.00
N VAL A 531 -17.15 12.14 -4.33
CA VAL A 531 -17.27 11.77 -2.91
C VAL A 531 -16.85 10.32 -2.70
N PHE A 532 -17.25 9.39 -3.58
CA PHE A 532 -16.80 8.00 -3.51
C PHE A 532 -15.27 7.86 -3.58
N VAL A 533 -14.61 8.53 -4.53
CA VAL A 533 -13.13 8.49 -4.67
C VAL A 533 -12.43 9.11 -3.46
N ILE A 534 -12.95 10.22 -2.91
CA ILE A 534 -12.38 10.87 -1.73
C ILE A 534 -12.47 9.95 -0.51
N ARG A 535 -13.67 9.47 -0.14
CA ARG A 535 -13.85 8.50 0.97
C ARG A 535 -12.92 7.30 0.80
N ARG A 536 -12.90 6.73 -0.41
CA ARG A 536 -12.06 5.57 -0.77
C ARG A 536 -10.57 5.79 -0.53
N LEU A 537 -10.06 7.00 -0.76
CA LEU A 537 -8.65 7.34 -0.52
C LEU A 537 -8.40 7.66 0.96
N GLU A 538 -9.32 8.38 1.61
CA GLU A 538 -9.26 8.62 3.06
C GLU A 538 -9.25 7.31 3.85
N ASP A 539 -10.04 6.30 3.47
CA ASP A 539 -10.04 4.98 4.11
C ASP A 539 -8.65 4.31 4.00
N ASP A 540 -7.96 4.40 2.86
CA ASP A 540 -6.60 3.84 2.65
C ASP A 540 -5.53 4.62 3.44
N VAL A 541 -5.75 5.93 3.66
CA VAL A 541 -4.94 6.73 4.57
C VAL A 541 -5.19 6.33 6.02
N ARG A 542 -6.45 6.32 6.50
CA ARG A 542 -6.85 5.99 7.88
C ARG A 542 -6.41 4.57 8.25
N LEU A 543 -6.63 3.57 7.38
CA LEU A 543 -6.19 2.19 7.58
C LEU A 543 -4.66 2.02 7.65
N SER A 544 -3.89 2.94 7.07
CA SER A 544 -2.42 2.94 7.19
C SER A 544 -1.88 3.93 8.23
N ALA A 545 -2.70 4.86 8.71
CA ALA A 545 -2.34 5.91 9.66
C ALA A 545 -3.03 5.66 11.01
N ALA A 546 -2.86 4.45 11.54
CA ALA A 546 -3.17 4.10 12.91
C ALA A 546 -2.19 4.82 13.88
N GLY A 547 -2.32 6.15 13.98
CA GLY A 547 -1.56 6.99 14.91
C GLY A 547 -0.21 7.56 14.42
N GLU A 548 0.30 7.19 13.23
CA GLU A 548 1.56 7.78 12.71
C GLU A 548 1.37 9.26 12.29
N GLN A 549 1.52 10.20 13.24
CA GLN A 549 1.80 11.60 12.94
C GLN A 549 3.25 11.81 12.51
N TYR A 550 3.53 12.87 11.74
CA TYR A 550 4.90 13.22 11.34
C TYR A 550 5.78 13.57 12.55
N ARG A 551 6.77 12.73 12.85
CA ARG A 551 7.80 12.99 13.86
C ARG A 551 9.19 12.93 13.23
N LYS A 552 10.04 13.92 13.53
CA LYS A 552 11.46 14.01 13.10
C LYS A 552 12.26 12.73 13.44
N LYS A 553 11.83 11.97 14.46
CA LYS A 553 12.30 10.62 14.82
C LYS A 553 12.29 9.64 13.64
N TYR A 554 11.23 9.58 12.84
CA TYR A 554 11.10 8.58 11.76
C TYR A 554 12.06 8.84 10.59
N VAL A 555 12.36 10.10 10.29
CA VAL A 555 13.36 10.48 9.28
C VAL A 555 14.74 9.99 9.71
N TRP A 556 15.15 10.28 10.95
CA TRP A 556 16.41 9.79 11.52
C TRP A 556 16.46 8.27 11.68
N GLN A 557 15.33 7.62 11.98
CA GLN A 557 15.20 6.16 12.01
C GLN A 557 15.35 5.54 10.61
N SER A 558 14.99 6.27 9.54
CA SER A 558 15.25 5.86 8.16
C SER A 558 16.72 5.99 7.80
N VAL A 559 17.34 7.14 8.08
CA VAL A 559 18.77 7.41 7.79
C VAL A 559 19.69 6.47 8.57
N LYS A 560 19.30 6.05 9.78
CA LYS A 560 20.04 5.09 10.61
C LYS A 560 19.71 3.61 10.32
N ASP A 561 18.75 3.31 9.42
CA ASP A 561 18.46 1.92 9.04
C ASP A 561 19.43 1.44 7.95
N TRP A 562 20.08 0.31 8.18
CA TRP A 562 20.94 -0.36 7.21
C TRP A 562 20.18 -0.68 5.91
N LYS A 563 18.87 -0.94 5.99
CA LYS A 563 17.99 -1.15 4.82
C LYS A 563 18.04 0.03 3.84
N THR A 564 18.18 1.27 4.32
CA THR A 564 18.22 2.46 3.45
C THR A 564 19.51 2.52 2.63
N TRP A 565 20.65 2.29 3.27
CA TRP A 565 21.96 2.28 2.60
C TRP A 565 22.10 1.11 1.63
N VAL A 566 21.58 -0.06 2.00
CA VAL A 566 21.54 -1.22 1.08
C VAL A 566 20.56 -0.99 -0.06
N ALA A 567 19.42 -0.32 0.16
CA ALA A 567 18.52 0.08 -0.92
C ALA A 567 19.17 1.06 -1.91
N MET A 568 19.95 2.05 -1.43
CA MET A 568 20.75 2.93 -2.30
C MET A 568 21.72 2.12 -3.17
N GLY A 569 22.40 1.11 -2.61
CA GLY A 569 23.28 0.21 -3.34
C GLY A 569 22.55 -0.68 -4.37
N ILE A 570 21.34 -1.16 -4.05
CA ILE A 570 20.47 -1.89 -4.98
C ILE A 570 20.11 -1.01 -6.19
N TYR A 571 19.56 0.18 -5.95
CA TYR A 571 19.15 1.09 -7.02
C TYR A 571 20.33 1.50 -7.91
N MET A 572 21.44 1.91 -7.28
CA MET A 572 22.69 2.21 -7.97
C MET A 572 23.07 1.10 -8.98
N GLY A 573 23.05 -0.15 -8.53
CA GLY A 573 23.47 -1.32 -9.33
C GLY A 573 22.56 -1.71 -10.49
N PHE A 574 21.40 -1.06 -10.67
CA PHE A 574 20.50 -1.26 -11.83
C PHE A 574 20.25 0.02 -12.64
N ASP A 575 20.20 1.18 -11.98
CA ASP A 575 19.95 2.48 -12.61
C ASP A 575 21.20 3.03 -13.33
N GLY A 576 22.39 2.79 -12.79
CA GLY A 576 23.64 3.03 -13.52
C GLY A 576 23.70 2.27 -14.86
N PRO A 577 23.51 0.94 -14.87
CA PRO A 577 23.35 0.16 -16.10
C PRO A 577 22.25 0.67 -17.04
N LEU A 578 21.14 1.19 -16.53
CA LEU A 578 20.07 1.78 -17.34
C LEU A 578 20.54 3.02 -18.12
N TYR A 579 21.18 3.99 -17.44
CA TYR A 579 21.72 5.18 -18.12
C TYR A 579 22.86 4.82 -19.07
N ALA A 580 23.76 3.92 -18.65
CA ALA A 580 24.84 3.39 -19.47
C ALA A 580 24.34 2.71 -20.77
N PHE A 581 23.22 1.98 -20.70
CA PHE A 581 22.58 1.37 -21.86
C PHE A 581 21.90 2.43 -22.72
N SER A 582 21.01 3.24 -22.15
CA SER A 582 20.14 4.17 -22.88
C SER A 582 20.90 5.31 -23.59
N LEU A 583 22.01 5.79 -23.04
CA LEU A 583 22.78 6.90 -23.62
C LEU A 583 23.77 6.46 -24.70
N PHE A 584 24.22 5.20 -24.67
CA PHE A 584 25.34 4.72 -25.50
C PHE A 584 25.01 3.54 -26.41
N LEU A 585 23.84 2.90 -26.31
CA LEU A 585 23.44 1.80 -27.19
C LEU A 585 23.64 2.09 -28.70
N PRO A 586 23.26 3.27 -29.25
CA PRO A 586 23.52 3.58 -30.66
C PRO A 586 25.02 3.57 -31.00
N THR A 587 25.86 4.11 -30.10
CA THR A 587 27.32 4.16 -30.25
C THR A 587 27.92 2.76 -30.19
N ILE A 588 27.47 1.92 -29.24
CA ILE A 588 27.90 0.52 -29.11
C ILE A 588 27.59 -0.24 -30.41
N ILE A 589 26.35 -0.17 -30.92
CA ILE A 589 25.97 -0.85 -32.15
C ILE A 589 26.73 -0.30 -33.37
N ASN A 590 26.95 1.01 -33.46
CA ASN A 590 27.77 1.59 -34.54
C ASN A 590 29.20 0.99 -34.57
N LYS A 591 29.81 0.76 -33.40
CA LYS A 591 31.15 0.14 -33.33
C LYS A 591 31.19 -1.35 -33.62
N LEU A 592 30.04 -2.03 -33.70
CA LEU A 592 29.94 -3.39 -34.26
C LEU A 592 30.04 -3.43 -35.80
N GLY A 593 30.26 -2.29 -36.47
CA GLY A 593 30.43 -2.18 -37.92
C GLY A 593 29.19 -1.68 -38.68
N PHE A 594 28.13 -1.30 -37.99
CA PHE A 594 26.90 -0.79 -38.62
C PHE A 594 26.97 0.73 -38.85
N THR A 595 26.69 1.15 -40.09
CA THR A 595 26.48 2.57 -40.47
C THR A 595 25.47 3.25 -39.55
N ALA A 596 25.65 4.54 -39.22
CA ALA A 596 24.82 5.32 -38.29
C ALA A 596 23.31 5.01 -38.36
N THR A 597 22.70 5.12 -39.55
CA THR A 597 21.27 4.85 -39.78
C THR A 597 20.88 3.41 -39.43
N LYS A 598 21.68 2.41 -39.82
CA LYS A 598 21.46 1.00 -39.44
C LYS A 598 21.65 0.78 -37.94
N ALA A 599 22.62 1.46 -37.31
CA ALA A 599 22.86 1.35 -35.88
C ALA A 599 21.65 1.87 -35.06
N ASN A 600 21.09 3.02 -35.43
CA ASN A 600 19.87 3.55 -34.80
C ASN A 600 18.66 2.62 -35.02
N LEU A 601 18.44 2.10 -36.23
CA LEU A 601 17.38 1.09 -36.48
C LEU A 601 17.57 -0.21 -35.67
N LEU A 602 18.82 -0.64 -35.46
CA LEU A 602 19.15 -1.82 -34.66
C LEU A 602 19.03 -1.58 -33.14
N THR A 603 18.79 -0.35 -32.66
CA THR A 603 18.39 -0.14 -31.25
C THR A 603 16.96 -0.59 -30.95
N ILE A 604 16.09 -0.57 -31.98
CA ILE A 604 14.64 -0.77 -31.84
C ILE A 604 14.33 -2.17 -31.27
N PRO A 605 14.89 -3.29 -31.79
CA PRO A 605 14.55 -4.62 -31.30
C PRO A 605 14.99 -4.90 -29.84
N PRO A 606 16.20 -4.51 -29.37
CA PRO A 606 16.56 -4.57 -27.96
C PRO A 606 15.62 -3.82 -27.01
N TYR A 607 15.17 -2.61 -27.37
CA TYR A 607 14.23 -1.85 -26.54
C TYR A 607 12.83 -2.47 -26.52
N ALA A 608 12.34 -2.94 -27.68
CA ALA A 608 11.08 -3.68 -27.76
C ALA A 608 11.11 -4.98 -26.95
N TRP A 609 12.23 -5.72 -26.99
CA TRP A 609 12.46 -6.90 -26.15
C TRP A 609 12.49 -6.54 -24.66
N GLY A 610 13.19 -5.48 -24.28
CA GLY A 610 13.21 -4.94 -22.91
C GLY A 610 11.80 -4.63 -22.38
N CYS A 611 10.93 -4.06 -23.22
CA CYS A 611 9.51 -3.82 -22.92
C CYS A 611 8.76 -5.14 -22.63
N VAL A 612 8.82 -6.10 -23.56
CA VAL A 612 8.17 -7.43 -23.43
C VAL A 612 8.65 -8.15 -22.17
N THR A 613 9.95 -8.17 -21.90
CA THR A 613 10.50 -8.81 -20.69
C THR A 613 10.10 -8.08 -19.40
N THR A 614 9.95 -6.76 -19.43
CA THR A 614 9.52 -5.98 -18.26
C THR A 614 8.08 -6.30 -17.87
N VAL A 615 7.17 -6.37 -18.85
CA VAL A 615 5.78 -6.78 -18.63
C VAL A 615 5.70 -8.24 -18.19
N ALA A 616 6.42 -9.15 -18.86
CA ALA A 616 6.41 -10.58 -18.54
C ALA A 616 6.95 -10.88 -17.14
N VAL A 617 8.11 -10.31 -16.76
CA VAL A 617 8.72 -10.51 -15.43
C VAL A 617 7.92 -9.82 -14.33
N GLY A 618 7.23 -8.71 -14.61
CA GLY A 618 6.25 -8.13 -13.67
C GLY A 618 5.11 -9.10 -13.35
N ILE A 619 4.40 -9.57 -14.38
CA ILE A 619 3.29 -10.53 -14.24
C ILE A 619 3.74 -11.84 -13.57
N LEU A 620 4.96 -12.30 -13.87
CA LEU A 620 5.53 -13.51 -13.28
C LEU A 620 5.95 -13.30 -11.81
N GLY A 621 6.55 -12.16 -11.49
CA GLY A 621 6.98 -11.80 -10.14
C GLY A 621 5.82 -11.64 -9.15
N ASP A 622 4.67 -11.15 -9.62
CA ASP A 622 3.44 -11.07 -8.82
C ASP A 622 2.75 -12.44 -8.63
N ARG A 623 2.99 -13.42 -9.52
CA ARG A 623 2.44 -14.78 -9.42
C ARG A 623 3.30 -15.76 -8.64
N ILE A 624 4.63 -15.68 -8.78
CA ILE A 624 5.58 -16.66 -8.20
C ILE A 624 6.18 -16.15 -6.88
N GLY A 625 6.15 -14.84 -6.61
CA GLY A 625 6.71 -14.25 -5.39
C GLY A 625 8.24 -14.28 -5.30
N THR A 626 8.92 -14.87 -6.29
CA THR A 626 10.37 -14.77 -6.48
C THR A 626 10.66 -13.91 -7.70
N ARG A 627 11.76 -13.15 -7.65
CA ARG A 627 12.16 -12.17 -8.67
C ARG A 627 13.56 -12.53 -9.15
N TYR A 628 13.70 -12.70 -10.46
CA TYR A 628 14.89 -13.27 -11.11
C TYR A 628 15.87 -12.16 -11.57
N TYR A 629 17.17 -12.47 -11.59
CA TYR A 629 18.22 -11.54 -12.01
C TYR A 629 19.21 -12.25 -12.95
N MET A 630 19.37 -11.75 -14.18
CA MET A 630 20.26 -12.35 -15.20
C MET A 630 21.17 -11.34 -15.94
N SER A 631 21.28 -10.10 -15.45
CA SER A 631 21.96 -9.00 -16.16
C SER A 631 23.46 -9.18 -16.38
N ALA A 632 24.15 -9.93 -15.51
CA ALA A 632 25.60 -10.12 -15.59
C ALA A 632 26.04 -10.82 -16.90
N ALA A 633 25.25 -11.78 -17.40
CA ALA A 633 25.62 -12.59 -18.55
C ALA A 633 25.79 -11.75 -19.84
N GLY A 634 24.92 -10.76 -20.07
CA GLY A 634 25.01 -9.88 -21.23
C GLY A 634 26.32 -9.09 -21.26
N TYR A 635 26.72 -8.46 -20.15
CA TYR A 635 27.96 -7.69 -20.10
C TYR A 635 29.23 -8.55 -20.11
N ILE A 636 29.20 -9.76 -19.54
CA ILE A 636 30.29 -10.73 -19.68
C ILE A 636 30.52 -11.09 -21.15
N ILE A 637 29.43 -11.35 -21.90
CA ILE A 637 29.53 -11.66 -23.34
C ILE A 637 29.99 -10.42 -24.12
N LEU A 638 29.56 -9.20 -23.79
CA LEU A 638 30.07 -7.97 -24.43
C LEU A 638 31.58 -7.76 -24.21
N ILE A 639 32.09 -8.06 -23.01
CA ILE A 639 33.53 -7.95 -22.70
C ILE A 639 34.35 -8.99 -23.48
N ALA A 640 33.85 -10.23 -23.60
CA ALA A 640 34.56 -11.34 -24.23
C ALA A 640 34.40 -11.39 -25.77
N SER A 641 33.24 -11.00 -26.30
CA SER A 641 32.89 -11.13 -27.72
C SER A 641 33.68 -10.18 -28.61
N ARG A 642 34.19 -10.69 -29.73
CA ARG A 642 34.71 -9.91 -30.86
C ARG A 642 33.90 -10.13 -32.15
N SER A 643 32.69 -10.69 -32.02
CA SER A 643 31.76 -10.94 -33.15
C SER A 643 30.57 -9.99 -33.06
N PRO A 644 30.27 -9.20 -34.12
CA PRO A 644 29.11 -8.31 -34.17
C PRO A 644 27.78 -9.00 -33.81
N GLY A 645 27.55 -10.22 -34.31
CA GLY A 645 26.32 -10.97 -34.06
C GLY A 645 26.18 -11.40 -32.59
N LEU A 646 27.27 -11.90 -31.98
CA LEU A 646 27.26 -12.32 -30.58
C LEU A 646 27.15 -11.11 -29.62
N SER A 647 27.81 -10.00 -29.94
CA SER A 647 27.68 -8.76 -29.18
C SER A 647 26.28 -8.15 -29.31
N TYR A 648 25.64 -8.26 -30.48
CA TYR A 648 24.24 -7.84 -30.65
C TYR A 648 23.26 -8.74 -29.89
N PHE A 649 23.46 -10.05 -29.84
CA PHE A 649 22.71 -10.94 -28.96
C PHE A 649 22.90 -10.59 -27.46
N ALA A 650 24.12 -10.25 -27.06
CA ALA A 650 24.43 -9.85 -25.68
C ALA A 650 23.71 -8.56 -25.25
N VAL A 651 23.44 -7.64 -26.19
CA VAL A 651 22.60 -6.44 -25.98
C VAL A 651 21.16 -6.81 -25.62
N PHE A 652 20.56 -7.84 -26.22
CA PHE A 652 19.23 -8.33 -25.83
C PHE A 652 19.23 -8.91 -24.41
N LEU A 653 20.28 -9.64 -24.03
CA LEU A 653 20.45 -10.18 -22.67
C LEU A 653 20.59 -9.05 -21.63
N ALA A 654 21.33 -7.99 -21.94
CA ALA A 654 21.40 -6.79 -21.09
C ALA A 654 20.01 -6.14 -20.93
N ALA A 655 19.32 -5.85 -22.05
CA ALA A 655 17.98 -5.25 -22.04
C ALA A 655 16.96 -6.08 -21.22
N SER A 656 17.00 -7.41 -21.35
CA SER A 656 16.08 -8.34 -20.67
C SER A 656 16.16 -8.36 -19.15
N ALA A 657 17.18 -7.74 -18.56
CA ALA A 657 17.44 -7.80 -17.13
C ALA A 657 17.65 -6.42 -16.48
N ILE A 658 18.10 -5.40 -17.23
CA ILE A 658 18.15 -4.02 -16.75
C ILE A 658 16.71 -3.51 -16.48
N TYR A 659 15.88 -3.47 -17.53
CA TYR A 659 14.57 -2.81 -17.46
C TYR A 659 13.59 -3.45 -16.45
N PRO A 660 13.47 -4.79 -16.34
CA PRO A 660 12.59 -5.37 -15.34
C PRO A 660 13.07 -5.15 -13.90
N SER A 661 14.36 -4.91 -13.68
CA SER A 661 14.93 -4.80 -12.34
C SER A 661 14.52 -3.52 -11.62
N ILE A 662 14.28 -2.40 -12.32
CA ILE A 662 13.91 -1.14 -11.70
C ILE A 662 12.58 -1.25 -10.93
N PRO A 663 11.41 -1.50 -11.55
CA PRO A 663 10.13 -1.56 -10.82
C PRO A 663 10.08 -2.71 -9.80
N ASN A 664 10.74 -3.84 -10.08
CA ASN A 664 10.79 -4.99 -9.17
C ASN A 664 11.54 -4.70 -7.87
N ASN A 665 12.67 -3.98 -7.93
CA ASN A 665 13.41 -3.56 -6.74
C ASN A 665 12.69 -2.42 -6.00
N VAL A 666 12.09 -1.46 -6.71
CA VAL A 666 11.26 -0.39 -6.11
C VAL A 666 10.16 -1.00 -5.23
N ALA A 667 9.37 -1.92 -5.78
CA ALA A 667 8.30 -2.60 -5.06
C ALA A 667 8.82 -3.48 -3.91
N TRP A 668 9.99 -4.11 -4.07
CA TRP A 668 10.57 -4.97 -3.03
C TRP A 668 11.09 -4.17 -1.82
N VAL A 669 11.82 -3.07 -2.06
CA VAL A 669 12.27 -2.15 -1.00
C VAL A 669 11.06 -1.53 -0.30
N ALA A 670 10.06 -1.05 -1.05
CA ALA A 670 8.83 -0.48 -0.50
C ALA A 670 8.11 -1.46 0.45
N GLY A 671 7.97 -2.73 0.06
CA GLY A 671 7.32 -3.75 0.89
C GLY A 671 8.08 -4.14 2.16
N ASN A 672 9.39 -3.90 2.24
CA ASN A 672 10.25 -4.35 3.35
C ASN A 672 10.69 -3.23 4.31
N VAL A 673 10.18 -2.01 4.12
CA VAL A 673 10.32 -0.89 5.07
C VAL A 673 9.00 -0.62 5.79
N GLU A 674 9.10 -0.58 7.12
CA GLU A 674 8.03 -0.45 8.11
C GLU A 674 7.89 1.01 8.54
N GLY A 675 6.67 1.48 8.81
CA GLY A 675 6.33 2.90 9.00
C GLY A 675 6.24 3.68 7.68
N ALA A 676 5.20 4.50 7.51
CA ALA A 676 4.89 5.16 6.24
C ALA A 676 5.91 6.26 5.90
N TYR A 677 6.24 7.11 6.88
CA TYR A 677 7.26 8.16 6.71
C TYR A 677 8.64 7.58 6.45
N LYS A 678 9.01 6.52 7.18
CA LYS A 678 10.31 5.85 7.03
C LYS A 678 10.45 5.24 5.64
N ARG A 679 9.42 4.53 5.14
CA ARG A 679 9.35 4.01 3.77
C ARG A 679 9.54 5.10 2.71
N SER A 680 8.89 6.25 2.88
CA SER A 680 9.04 7.38 1.97
C SER A 680 10.47 7.95 1.94
N VAL A 681 11.16 8.01 3.09
CA VAL A 681 12.55 8.49 3.17
C VAL A 681 13.52 7.47 2.57
N THR A 682 13.38 6.17 2.89
CA THR A 682 14.21 5.11 2.26
C THR A 682 14.09 5.12 0.74
N LEU A 683 12.87 5.18 0.19
CA LEU A 683 12.66 5.19 -1.26
C LEU A 683 13.21 6.47 -1.91
N GLY A 684 12.98 7.64 -1.30
CA GLY A 684 13.52 8.91 -1.82
C GLY A 684 15.04 8.94 -1.86
N MET A 685 15.72 8.46 -0.80
CA MET A 685 17.17 8.34 -0.78
C MET A 685 17.70 7.35 -1.82
N ALA A 686 17.03 6.19 -1.98
CA ALA A 686 17.47 5.16 -2.92
C ALA A 686 17.29 5.57 -4.40
N ILE A 687 16.17 6.21 -4.74
CA ILE A 687 15.89 6.73 -6.08
C ILE A 687 16.85 7.87 -6.43
N GLY A 688 16.97 8.89 -5.56
CA GLY A 688 17.86 10.03 -5.81
C GLY A 688 19.34 9.62 -5.93
N TRP A 689 19.78 8.61 -5.18
CA TRP A 689 21.11 8.04 -5.33
C TRP A 689 21.30 7.28 -6.65
N GLY A 690 20.27 6.55 -7.12
CA GLY A 690 20.25 5.97 -8.47
C GLY A 690 20.47 7.03 -9.55
N ASN A 691 19.65 8.09 -9.52
CA ASN A 691 19.72 9.20 -10.49
C ASN A 691 21.10 9.88 -10.53
N ILE A 692 21.75 10.09 -9.38
CA ILE A 692 23.12 10.64 -9.32
C ILE A 692 24.15 9.75 -10.05
N ASN A 693 23.94 8.43 -10.09
CA ASN A 693 24.86 7.52 -10.80
C ASN A 693 24.76 7.62 -12.33
N GLY A 694 23.75 8.32 -12.87
CA GLY A 694 23.77 8.80 -14.25
C GLY A 694 24.97 9.69 -14.57
N ALA A 695 25.45 10.50 -13.60
CA ALA A 695 26.65 11.32 -13.75
C ALA A 695 27.92 10.46 -13.93
N VAL A 696 28.07 9.40 -13.13
CA VAL A 696 29.21 8.48 -13.24
C VAL A 696 29.16 7.73 -14.57
N THR A 697 28.00 7.15 -14.89
CA THR A 697 27.83 6.31 -16.08
C THR A 697 27.85 7.09 -17.40
N SER A 698 27.62 8.40 -17.36
CA SER A 698 27.86 9.33 -18.48
C SER A 698 29.32 9.41 -18.94
N ASN A 699 30.29 8.86 -18.20
CA ASN A 699 31.73 8.97 -18.51
C ASN A 699 32.41 7.66 -18.94
N ILE A 700 31.69 6.53 -18.97
CA ILE A 700 32.32 5.19 -19.03
C ILE A 700 32.57 4.67 -20.45
N TYR A 701 31.88 5.20 -21.47
CA TYR A 701 32.03 4.80 -22.87
C TYR A 701 32.89 5.80 -23.64
N ARG A 702 34.18 5.80 -23.31
CA ARG A 702 35.18 6.71 -23.86
C ARG A 702 35.63 6.25 -25.25
N SER A 703 35.84 7.20 -26.14
CA SER A 703 36.42 7.01 -27.48
C SER A 703 37.75 6.23 -27.50
N THR A 704 38.58 6.36 -26.47
CA THR A 704 39.83 5.58 -26.29
C THR A 704 39.60 4.08 -26.22
N ASP A 705 38.41 3.66 -25.80
CA ASP A 705 38.09 2.25 -25.53
C ASP A 705 37.36 1.61 -26.73
N SER A 706 37.15 2.37 -27.81
CA SER A 706 36.55 1.93 -29.08
C SER A 706 37.42 0.88 -29.78
N PRO A 707 36.85 -0.13 -30.48
CA PRO A 707 35.42 -0.35 -30.69
C PRO A 707 34.74 -1.23 -29.63
N TRP A 708 35.50 -1.89 -28.75
CA TRP A 708 35.00 -2.96 -27.88
C TRP A 708 34.56 -2.51 -26.48
N TYR A 709 34.85 -1.26 -26.10
CA TYR A 709 34.44 -0.60 -24.85
C TYR A 709 34.60 -1.46 -23.58
N THR A 710 35.66 -2.25 -23.51
CA THR A 710 35.87 -3.25 -22.44
C THR A 710 35.86 -2.65 -21.04
N MET A 711 36.43 -1.45 -20.87
CA MET A 711 36.39 -0.70 -19.62
C MET A 711 34.96 -0.26 -19.27
N GLY A 712 34.22 0.30 -20.23
CA GLY A 712 32.83 0.72 -20.04
C GLY A 712 31.91 -0.45 -19.67
N HIS A 713 31.97 -1.54 -20.42
CA HIS A 713 31.25 -2.77 -20.10
C HIS A 713 31.67 -3.39 -18.76
N GLY A 714 32.96 -3.32 -18.41
CA GLY A 714 33.50 -3.77 -17.11
C GLY A 714 32.97 -2.95 -15.93
N ILE A 715 32.85 -1.62 -16.09
CA ILE A 715 32.23 -0.75 -15.08
C ILE A 715 30.74 -1.09 -14.92
N VAL A 716 29.99 -1.28 -16.01
CA VAL A 716 28.57 -1.68 -15.91
C VAL A 716 28.42 -3.04 -15.23
N LEU A 717 29.31 -4.00 -15.51
CA LEU A 717 29.32 -5.29 -14.83
C LEU A 717 29.65 -5.16 -13.33
N ALA A 718 30.55 -4.24 -12.93
CA ALA A 718 30.82 -3.94 -11.53
C ALA A 718 29.61 -3.32 -10.83
N TYR A 719 28.89 -2.41 -11.49
CA TYR A 719 27.61 -1.87 -11.00
C TYR A 719 26.59 -2.99 -10.76
N ILE A 720 26.40 -3.89 -11.73
CA ILE A 720 25.54 -5.07 -11.60
C ILE A 720 25.99 -5.96 -10.42
N GLY A 721 27.30 -6.15 -10.26
CA GLY A 721 27.89 -6.89 -9.13
C GLY A 721 27.52 -6.27 -7.78
N ILE A 722 27.63 -4.95 -7.63
CA ILE A 722 27.21 -4.24 -6.41
C ILE A 722 25.70 -4.40 -6.18
N GLY A 723 24.88 -4.28 -7.23
CA GLY A 723 23.44 -4.51 -7.15
C GLY A 723 23.11 -5.91 -6.63
N LEU A 724 23.74 -6.96 -7.18
CA LEU A 724 23.56 -8.35 -6.74
C LEU A 724 24.05 -8.59 -5.30
N ILE A 725 25.17 -7.98 -4.90
CA ILE A 725 25.68 -8.03 -3.52
C ILE A 725 24.68 -7.37 -2.56
N CYS A 726 24.19 -6.16 -2.87
CA CYS A 726 23.23 -5.45 -2.04
C CYS A 726 21.86 -6.15 -1.97
N VAL A 727 21.37 -6.72 -3.09
CA VAL A 727 20.17 -7.58 -3.08
C VAL A 727 20.39 -8.81 -2.19
N THR A 728 21.57 -9.43 -2.23
CA THR A 728 21.90 -10.59 -1.39
C THR A 728 21.97 -10.22 0.09
N ILE A 729 22.64 -9.11 0.44
CA ILE A 729 22.70 -8.58 1.81
C ILE A 729 21.29 -8.26 2.33
N MET A 730 20.45 -7.61 1.51
CA MET A 730 19.07 -7.31 1.87
C MET A 730 18.24 -8.59 2.08
N ARG A 731 18.35 -9.58 1.18
CA ARG A 731 17.63 -10.86 1.29
C ARG A 731 18.05 -11.68 2.52
N VAL A 732 19.35 -11.82 2.76
CA VAL A 732 19.89 -12.53 3.92
C VAL A 732 19.60 -11.76 5.22
N GLY A 733 19.72 -10.44 5.22
CA GLY A 733 19.41 -9.58 6.35
C GLY A 733 17.94 -9.67 6.75
N LEU A 734 17.01 -9.58 5.79
CA LEU A 734 15.57 -9.77 6.02
C LEU A 734 15.25 -11.19 6.50
N HIS A 735 15.84 -12.23 5.93
CA HIS A 735 15.60 -13.60 6.37
C HIS A 735 16.12 -13.83 7.81
N ARG A 736 17.29 -13.30 8.16
CA ARG A 736 17.82 -13.33 9.53
C ARG A 736 16.93 -12.54 10.49
N GLU A 737 16.42 -11.38 10.07
CA GLU A 737 15.58 -10.52 10.90
C GLU A 737 14.19 -11.12 11.13
N ASN A 738 13.60 -11.78 10.13
CA ASN A 738 12.39 -12.58 10.30
C ASN A 738 12.64 -13.72 11.28
N ALA A 739 13.71 -14.50 11.08
CA ALA A 739 14.07 -15.59 12.00
C ALA A 739 14.38 -15.10 13.44
N ARG A 740 14.76 -13.84 13.64
CA ARG A 740 14.86 -13.21 14.97
C ARG A 740 13.49 -12.90 15.57
N ARG A 741 12.56 -12.36 14.77
CA ARG A 741 11.15 -12.16 15.17
C ARG A 741 10.52 -13.51 15.54
N ASP A 742 10.77 -14.57 14.76
CA ASP A 742 10.31 -15.94 15.04
C ASP A 742 10.89 -16.55 16.33
N ARG A 743 11.99 -16.00 16.88
CA ARG A 743 12.61 -16.39 18.17
C ARG A 743 12.30 -15.43 19.33
N GLY A 744 11.55 -14.36 19.08
CA GLY A 744 11.27 -13.31 20.08
C GLY A 744 12.43 -12.35 20.37
N GLU A 745 13.60 -12.47 19.70
CA GLU A 745 14.73 -11.51 19.86
C GLU A 745 14.35 -10.06 19.50
N ARG A 746 13.23 -9.88 18.81
CA ARG A 746 12.68 -8.60 18.36
C ARG A 746 11.43 -8.16 19.08
N ASP A 747 11.06 -8.86 20.16
CA ASP A 747 9.89 -8.49 20.93
C ASP A 747 10.13 -7.15 21.66
N GLU A 748 9.10 -6.32 21.64
CA GLU A 748 9.06 -5.01 22.28
C GLU A 748 8.55 -5.18 23.72
N VAL A 749 9.01 -4.34 24.65
CA VAL A 749 8.45 -4.36 26.00
C VAL A 749 7.05 -3.75 25.93
N ILE A 750 6.08 -4.51 26.45
CA ILE A 750 4.69 -4.10 26.64
C ILE A 750 4.45 -4.22 28.14
N ASP A 751 4.15 -3.11 28.82
CA ASP A 751 3.92 -3.15 30.26
C ASP A 751 2.77 -4.10 30.60
N GLY A 752 2.93 -4.88 31.67
CA GLY A 752 1.97 -5.92 32.06
C GLY A 752 2.06 -7.23 31.27
N VAL A 753 3.10 -7.43 30.45
CA VAL A 753 3.40 -8.72 29.79
C VAL A 753 4.81 -9.21 30.17
N ASP A 754 4.91 -10.26 31.00
CA ASP A 754 6.19 -10.95 31.25
C ASP A 754 6.63 -11.73 30.00
N ASN A 755 7.44 -11.08 29.17
CA ASN A 755 8.15 -11.72 28.07
C ASN A 755 9.66 -11.55 28.28
N LYS A 756 10.33 -12.64 28.64
CA LYS A 756 11.76 -12.69 28.97
C LYS A 756 12.69 -12.40 27.78
N ASN A 757 12.16 -12.40 26.56
CA ASN A 757 12.89 -12.03 25.34
C ASN A 757 12.62 -10.57 24.90
N ALA A 758 11.59 -9.92 25.46
CA ALA A 758 11.25 -8.54 25.12
C ALA A 758 12.30 -7.56 25.65
N HIS A 759 12.62 -6.54 24.85
CA HIS A 759 13.65 -5.58 25.21
C HIS A 759 13.27 -4.15 24.78
N VAL A 760 13.33 -3.22 25.74
CA VAL A 760 13.10 -1.75 25.60
C VAL A 760 13.73 -1.13 24.33
N LYS A 761 14.85 -1.72 23.87
CA LYS A 761 15.61 -1.29 22.68
C LYS A 761 14.94 -1.64 21.34
N ASN A 762 14.11 -2.68 21.28
CA ASN A 762 13.29 -3.00 20.12
C ASN A 762 12.11 -2.00 20.07
N GLY A 763 11.44 -1.85 21.21
CA GLY A 763 10.39 -0.89 21.47
C GLY A 763 9.97 -0.93 22.94
N HIS A 764 9.27 0.11 23.39
CA HIS A 764 8.58 0.15 24.68
C HIS A 764 7.21 0.75 24.45
N TYR A 765 6.19 -0.09 24.42
CA TYR A 765 4.81 0.36 24.52
C TYR A 765 4.49 0.44 26.00
N MET A 766 4.44 1.67 26.49
CA MET A 766 3.74 1.91 27.75
C MET A 766 2.33 1.38 27.61
N HIS A 767 1.87 0.64 28.60
CA HIS A 767 0.45 0.35 28.74
C HIS A 767 -0.17 1.67 29.22
N ASP A 768 -0.46 2.58 28.30
CA ASP A 768 -0.98 3.92 28.61
C ASP A 768 -2.32 3.77 29.33
N VAL A 769 -2.28 3.94 30.66
CA VAL A 769 -3.45 4.03 31.54
C VAL A 769 -3.77 5.51 31.72
N ASN A 770 -4.45 6.07 30.71
CA ASN A 770 -5.09 7.40 30.72
C ASN A 770 -6.36 7.35 29.85
#